data_AF-A0A6A6ZLY4-F1
#
_entry.id   AF-A0A6A6ZLY4-F1
#
_cell.length_a   1.000
_cell.length_b   1.000
_cell.length_c   1.000
_cell.angle_alpha   90.00
_cell.angle_beta   90.00
_cell.angle_gamma   90.00
#
_symmetry.space_group_name_H-M   'P 1'
#
loop_
_entity.id
_entity.type
_entity.pdbx_description
1 polymer ?
#
loop_
_entity_poly.entity_id
_entity_poly.type
_entity_poly.pdbx_seq_one_letter_code
_entity_poly.pdbx_strand_id
1 'polypeptide(L)'
;MALLNRPRDLRRLWLRGTRRGLHTKRPTPRRSHVATLSLRYGPPCLLATAAAGYLSTTTVPSPLIRPIHLDAPSAWTSWAPSALTGGQKRGATTSAGDAEEMVNEQNTGKPGDQEAPPQTRVAKEDNEDSANGKGDNASNSAWQTIRGSFPSPPDLKSATSIGDTIIDLVIPSWVKVLPGFIRKLQNELSMAPGSLAEEIWYDANNPEANPEIIWDASVRISNELCQDEKAFRSKRAQFTKAALARYLDIPEATIHPDDVPVIAMCGSGGGLRALVAGTSSYLSSKEQGLFDCVTYTAGVSGSCWLQTLYYSDITQQSHARLIRHLKNRLGVHIAFPPDALELLVSAPTNKYLLSALVEKAKGIPDADFGLVDIYGALLAARLLVPKGELSVSEYDFKVSHQRRFTDDGSNPLPIYTAVRHEIPLAEQSGMKDRIAAEAKANREAWFQWFEFTPYEMWCEELSAGIPTWAMGRHFDKGRTVWRDNGLALPEVRVPLLMGIWGSAFCATLSHYYKEIRPLMRTLTGFGSLDAMISERDEDLVKVHPIDPASIPNFALGLRELLPPTCPESIFEQKNFQFMDAGMSNNLPIYPLLRPGRDVDILVAFDASADVRTDNWLKVADGYARQRGIKGWPVGAGWPPDDETMEELQQDLDKAQAKSEQQAQSKMEAAQDKDTEEKKKSKKKIDLGYCNVWVGTTEERVSDTEPPESKLVEEDWELMHPTSGITVIYFPFLANSKVPGVDPRTSDFMSTWNFIYTPEQIDKVVNLARTNYSEGADRTKRTVRAVYERKKKLRLQRDKDDKEARWRWKLSQGRVRGTRVGGSDQGDQFS
;
A
#
# COMPACT_ATOMS: atom_id res chain seq x y z
N MET A 1 26.00 -10.32 -73.31
CA MET A 1 25.51 -9.20 -74.15
C MET A 1 24.06 -8.99 -73.74
N ALA A 2 23.66 -7.87 -73.12
CA ALA A 2 23.66 -6.47 -73.58
C ALA A 2 22.36 -6.12 -74.34
N LEU A 3 21.66 -5.00 -74.11
CA LEU A 3 21.87 -3.89 -73.15
C LEU A 3 20.60 -2.99 -73.05
N LEU A 4 20.43 -2.26 -71.92
CA LEU A 4 19.59 -1.04 -71.74
C LEU A 4 18.03 -1.21 -71.79
N ASN A 5 17.19 -0.38 -71.12
CA ASN A 5 17.46 0.69 -70.17
C ASN A 5 16.38 0.87 -69.04
N ARG A 6 16.68 1.80 -68.11
CA ARG A 6 16.03 2.14 -66.81
C ARG A 6 15.17 3.44 -66.88
N PRO A 7 14.58 3.99 -65.77
CA PRO A 7 13.79 3.38 -64.67
C PRO A 7 12.63 4.26 -64.09
N ARG A 8 11.90 3.71 -63.10
CA ARG A 8 11.38 4.32 -61.82
C ARG A 8 10.75 5.72 -61.76
N ASP A 9 9.73 5.81 -60.89
CA ASP A 9 9.64 6.89 -59.88
C ASP A 9 9.33 6.29 -58.48
N LEU A 10 9.88 6.84 -57.37
CA LEU A 10 9.78 6.22 -56.03
C LEU A 10 10.28 7.09 -54.85
N ARG A 11 9.36 7.67 -54.04
CA ARG A 11 9.60 8.35 -52.71
C ARG A 11 10.50 9.63 -52.82
N ARG A 12 10.44 10.67 -51.97
CA ARG A 12 10.07 10.82 -50.54
C ARG A 12 10.12 12.34 -50.17
N LEU A 13 9.56 12.73 -49.02
CA LEU A 13 9.81 14.03 -48.31
C LEU A 13 9.28 15.29 -49.08
N TRP A 14 9.13 16.49 -48.51
CA TRP A 14 9.28 16.95 -47.10
C TRP A 14 8.08 17.87 -46.70
N LEU A 15 8.10 19.05 -46.05
CA LEU A 15 9.09 19.96 -45.42
C LEU A 15 8.37 20.78 -44.30
N ARG A 16 8.97 21.87 -43.79
CA ARG A 16 8.42 22.84 -42.81
C ARG A 16 9.10 24.21 -43.04
N GLY A 17 8.39 25.34 -42.90
CA GLY A 17 8.98 26.70 -42.85
C GLY A 17 8.81 27.55 -44.13
N THR A 18 9.00 28.89 -44.11
CA THR A 18 9.78 29.69 -43.13
C THR A 18 9.37 31.19 -42.99
N ARG A 19 9.66 31.77 -41.79
CA ARG A 19 10.16 33.14 -41.49
C ARG A 19 9.27 34.43 -41.57
N ARG A 20 9.64 35.40 -40.69
CA ARG A 20 9.22 36.82 -40.52
C ARG A 20 7.79 37.02 -39.93
N GLY A 21 7.47 37.97 -39.03
CA GLY A 21 8.17 39.17 -38.50
C GLY A 21 7.63 40.46 -39.16
N LEU A 22 7.14 41.52 -38.50
CA LEU A 22 7.29 42.09 -37.13
C LEU A 22 5.98 42.79 -36.63
N HIS A 23 5.97 43.30 -35.38
CA HIS A 23 5.28 44.49 -34.78
C HIS A 23 3.92 45.06 -35.34
N THR A 24 3.01 45.70 -34.58
CA THR A 24 3.06 46.35 -33.24
C THR A 24 1.67 46.56 -32.59
N LYS A 25 1.62 46.56 -31.23
CA LYS A 25 0.74 47.29 -30.26
C LYS A 25 -0.81 47.47 -30.43
N ARG A 26 -1.50 47.43 -29.28
CA ARG A 26 -2.92 47.82 -29.02
C ARG A 26 -3.20 49.32 -29.24
N PRO A 27 -4.48 49.74 -29.25
CA PRO A 27 -4.99 50.41 -28.04
C PRO A 27 -6.39 49.94 -27.56
N THR A 28 -6.75 50.37 -26.35
CA THR A 28 -8.08 50.20 -25.70
C THR A 28 -8.66 51.56 -25.28
N PRO A 29 -9.98 51.80 -25.39
CA PRO A 29 -10.68 52.84 -24.61
C PRO A 29 -11.54 52.27 -23.47
N ARG A 30 -12.17 53.17 -22.68
CA ARG A 30 -12.95 52.87 -21.45
C ARG A 30 -14.47 53.08 -21.64
N ARG A 31 -15.23 52.71 -20.59
CA ARG A 31 -16.61 53.09 -20.18
C ARG A 31 -17.05 54.51 -20.67
N SER A 32 -18.33 54.88 -20.84
CA SER A 32 -19.50 54.59 -19.98
C SER A 32 -20.88 55.12 -20.49
N HIS A 33 -21.98 54.58 -19.91
CA HIS A 33 -23.30 55.23 -19.60
C HIS A 33 -24.39 55.53 -20.68
N VAL A 34 -25.66 55.30 -20.25
CA VAL A 34 -26.96 55.93 -20.64
C VAL A 34 -27.40 55.78 -22.12
N ALA A 35 -28.29 54.83 -22.46
CA ALA A 35 -29.78 54.96 -22.51
C ALA A 35 -30.27 56.04 -23.51
N THR A 36 -31.03 55.72 -24.57
CA THR A 36 -32.50 55.46 -24.67
C THR A 36 -32.87 55.16 -26.16
N LEU A 37 -34.07 54.78 -26.67
CA LEU A 37 -35.44 54.57 -26.14
C LEU A 37 -36.27 53.63 -27.08
N SER A 38 -37.17 52.77 -26.55
CA SER A 38 -38.51 52.41 -27.11
C SER A 38 -38.65 51.64 -28.46
N LEU A 39 -39.79 51.03 -28.86
CA LEU A 39 -41.14 50.85 -28.27
C LEU A 39 -41.90 49.65 -28.92
N ARG A 40 -43.09 49.32 -28.36
CA ARG A 40 -44.16 48.40 -28.80
C ARG A 40 -43.91 46.89 -28.54
N TYR A 41 -44.74 46.16 -27.79
CA TYR A 41 -46.00 46.45 -27.07
C TYR A 41 -45.93 46.03 -25.58
N GLY A 42 -46.89 46.46 -24.75
CA GLY A 42 -46.92 46.23 -23.29
C GLY A 42 -48.29 45.79 -22.73
N PRO A 43 -48.41 45.62 -21.39
CA PRO A 43 -49.52 44.91 -20.73
C PRO A 43 -50.47 45.80 -19.88
N PRO A 44 -51.56 45.22 -19.33
CA PRO A 44 -52.21 45.63 -18.08
C PRO A 44 -52.64 44.43 -17.16
N CYS A 45 -52.98 44.55 -15.86
CA CYS A 45 -52.54 45.47 -14.79
C CYS A 45 -52.98 44.96 -13.38
N LEU A 46 -52.22 45.36 -12.34
CA LEU A 46 -52.61 46.05 -11.07
C LEU A 46 -54.11 46.07 -10.61
N LEU A 47 -54.51 46.15 -9.32
CA LEU A 47 -53.85 46.52 -8.03
C LEU A 47 -54.76 46.21 -6.80
N ALA A 48 -54.21 46.29 -5.56
CA ALA A 48 -54.87 46.65 -4.27
C ALA A 48 -55.89 45.66 -3.61
N THR A 49 -56.14 45.60 -2.28
CA THR A 49 -55.54 46.25 -1.08
C THR A 49 -55.80 45.47 0.24
N ALA A 50 -54.83 45.55 1.17
CA ALA A 50 -54.90 45.58 2.65
C ALA A 50 -55.98 44.80 3.47
N ALA A 51 -55.50 43.88 4.32
CA ALA A 51 -55.98 43.61 5.70
C ALA A 51 -54.79 43.04 6.53
N ALA A 52 -54.85 43.02 7.87
CA ALA A 52 -53.67 42.79 8.73
C ALA A 52 -53.90 41.84 9.91
N GLY A 53 -52.82 41.20 10.40
CA GLY A 53 -52.71 40.62 11.75
C GLY A 53 -52.03 39.25 11.86
N TYR A 54 -50.90 39.18 12.58
CA TYR A 54 -50.26 37.99 13.20
C TYR A 54 -49.87 36.81 12.25
N LEU A 55 -48.62 36.29 12.19
CA LEU A 55 -47.35 36.56 12.90
C LEU A 55 -46.12 36.37 11.96
N SER A 56 -44.95 36.82 12.42
CA SER A 56 -43.59 36.74 11.83
C SER A 56 -43.25 35.38 11.15
N THR A 57 -42.59 35.24 9.98
CA THR A 57 -41.37 35.85 9.38
C THR A 57 -40.07 35.50 10.14
N THR A 58 -38.92 35.09 9.55
CA THR A 58 -38.39 35.17 8.16
C THR A 58 -37.47 34.00 7.71
N THR A 59 -37.72 33.48 6.49
CA THR A 59 -36.82 33.02 5.39
C THR A 59 -35.27 32.83 5.52
N VAL A 60 -34.80 31.65 5.01
CA VAL A 60 -33.65 31.44 4.04
C VAL A 60 -32.19 31.56 4.57
N PRO A 61 -31.16 30.82 4.04
CA PRO A 61 -31.10 29.75 3.02
C PRO A 61 -30.58 28.37 3.52
N SER A 62 -30.53 27.37 2.64
CA SER A 62 -29.88 26.05 2.85
C SER A 62 -28.34 26.13 2.91
N PRO A 63 -27.68 25.13 3.53
CA PRO A 63 -26.79 24.29 2.72
C PRO A 63 -26.88 22.77 3.01
N LEU A 64 -26.11 22.01 2.21
CA LEU A 64 -25.96 20.56 2.19
C LEU A 64 -25.58 19.95 3.56
N ILE A 65 -26.28 18.89 3.97
CA ILE A 65 -25.87 18.00 5.08
C ILE A 65 -25.34 16.69 4.49
N ARG A 66 -24.14 16.27 4.91
CA ARG A 66 -23.63 14.90 4.71
C ARG A 66 -24.04 14.04 5.91
N PRO A 67 -24.54 12.82 5.74
CA PRO A 67 -24.71 11.89 6.85
C PRO A 67 -23.34 11.33 7.26
N ILE A 68 -22.90 11.63 8.49
CA ILE A 68 -21.79 10.93 9.14
C ILE A 68 -22.41 9.75 9.88
N HIS A 69 -22.20 8.52 9.38
CA HIS A 69 -22.57 7.32 10.11
C HIS A 69 -21.44 6.93 11.08
N LEU A 70 -21.66 7.24 12.35
CA LEU A 70 -21.00 6.58 13.48
C LEU A 70 -21.84 5.34 13.84
N ASP A 71 -21.22 4.17 13.97
CA ASP A 71 -21.82 3.02 14.62
C ASP A 71 -20.72 2.14 15.24
N ALA A 72 -20.75 2.00 16.57
CA ALA A 72 -20.01 0.97 17.29
C ALA A 72 -20.97 -0.19 17.63
N PRO A 73 -20.54 -1.46 17.53
CA PRO A 73 -21.47 -2.59 17.61
C PRO A 73 -21.99 -2.83 19.03
N SER A 74 -23.19 -2.34 19.31
CA SER A 74 -24.01 -2.79 20.45
C SER A 74 -24.72 -4.10 20.09
N ALA A 75 -24.66 -5.09 20.99
CA ALA A 75 -25.11 -6.44 20.71
C ALA A 75 -26.38 -6.81 21.51
N TRP A 76 -27.49 -7.11 20.81
CA TRP A 76 -28.53 -8.07 21.23
C TRP A 76 -29.44 -8.43 20.02
N THR A 77 -29.31 -9.64 19.48
CA THR A 77 -30.07 -10.89 19.79
C THR A 77 -31.54 -10.91 19.37
N SER A 78 -31.87 -11.87 18.50
CA SER A 78 -33.23 -12.20 18.04
C SER A 78 -33.94 -13.22 18.96
N TRP A 79 -35.28 -13.28 18.88
CA TRP A 79 -36.10 -14.22 19.65
C TRP A 79 -36.24 -15.60 18.99
N ALA A 80 -36.01 -16.68 19.76
CA ALA A 80 -36.75 -17.95 19.69
C ALA A 80 -36.52 -18.77 20.98
N PRO A 81 -37.48 -19.60 21.47
CA PRO A 81 -37.41 -20.14 22.85
C PRO A 81 -37.19 -21.66 22.96
N SER A 82 -36.56 -22.10 24.06
CA SER A 82 -37.02 -23.25 24.86
C SER A 82 -36.32 -23.36 26.21
N ALA A 83 -36.96 -24.07 27.14
CA ALA A 83 -36.61 -24.15 28.56
C ALA A 83 -35.33 -24.92 28.89
N LEU A 84 -34.71 -24.59 30.03
CA LEU A 84 -34.52 -25.55 31.13
C LEU A 84 -34.35 -24.82 32.49
N THR A 85 -34.45 -25.57 33.58
CA THR A 85 -34.86 -25.11 34.92
C THR A 85 -33.74 -24.75 35.91
N GLY A 86 -33.95 -23.70 36.71
CA GLY A 86 -33.27 -23.45 38.00
C GLY A 86 -32.42 -22.17 38.07
N GLY A 87 -32.39 -21.40 39.16
CA GLY A 87 -33.23 -21.47 40.37
C GLY A 87 -32.76 -20.58 41.54
N GLN A 88 -33.40 -19.41 41.73
CA GLN A 88 -33.18 -18.44 42.84
C GLN A 88 -31.79 -17.74 42.85
N LYS A 89 -31.59 -16.53 43.42
CA LYS A 89 -32.45 -15.62 44.20
C LYS A 89 -32.55 -14.21 43.56
N ARG A 90 -33.50 -13.39 44.00
CA ARG A 90 -33.69 -11.98 43.63
C ARG A 90 -33.22 -11.01 44.71
N GLY A 91 -32.83 -9.81 44.29
CA GLY A 91 -32.78 -8.58 45.10
C GLY A 91 -31.76 -7.59 44.53
N ALA A 92 -31.99 -6.28 44.44
CA ALA A 92 -33.23 -5.50 44.47
C ALA A 92 -32.96 -4.17 43.71
N THR A 93 -33.98 -3.48 43.22
CA THR A 93 -33.81 -2.25 42.40
C THR A 93 -34.09 -0.96 43.17
N THR A 94 -33.14 -0.04 43.15
CA THR A 94 -33.28 1.38 43.52
C THR A 94 -32.57 2.20 42.43
N SER A 95 -33.30 2.79 41.46
CA SER A 95 -33.97 4.10 41.54
C SER A 95 -32.98 5.26 41.72
N ALA A 96 -32.89 6.14 40.71
CA ALA A 96 -32.14 7.38 40.82
C ALA A 96 -32.77 8.32 41.86
N GLY A 97 -31.93 8.91 42.72
CA GLY A 97 -32.31 9.81 43.81
C GLY A 97 -31.12 10.06 44.75
N ASP A 98 -30.45 8.99 45.18
CA ASP A 98 -29.41 9.03 46.23
C ASP A 98 -28.00 9.39 45.69
N ALA A 99 -27.93 10.33 44.75
CA ALA A 99 -26.67 10.73 44.08
C ALA A 99 -26.45 12.25 43.94
N GLU A 100 -27.30 13.08 44.58
CA GLU A 100 -27.17 14.56 44.56
C GLU A 100 -26.69 15.17 45.89
N GLU A 101 -26.50 14.39 46.96
CA GLU A 101 -26.20 14.90 48.32
C GLU A 101 -24.82 14.48 48.86
N MET A 102 -23.74 14.62 48.07
CA MET A 102 -22.37 14.60 48.64
C MET A 102 -21.28 15.41 47.90
N VAL A 103 -21.64 16.46 47.16
CA VAL A 103 -20.67 17.45 46.64
C VAL A 103 -21.17 18.88 46.89
N ASN A 104 -21.12 19.35 48.13
CA ASN A 104 -21.33 20.78 48.41
C ASN A 104 -20.72 21.25 49.74
N GLU A 105 -19.41 21.50 49.76
CA GLU A 105 -18.83 22.44 50.72
C GLU A 105 -17.63 23.17 50.09
N GLN A 106 -17.44 24.44 50.48
CA GLN A 106 -16.26 25.28 50.17
C GLN A 106 -16.02 25.66 48.69
N ASN A 107 -16.84 26.58 48.17
CA ASN A 107 -16.33 27.95 47.99
C ASN A 107 -17.44 29.01 47.80
N THR A 108 -17.17 30.24 48.28
CA THR A 108 -18.14 31.35 48.27
C THR A 108 -17.67 32.52 47.41
N GLY A 109 -18.39 32.81 46.32
CA GLY A 109 -18.17 33.99 45.48
C GLY A 109 -19.40 34.26 44.61
N LYS A 110 -19.76 35.54 44.41
CA LYS A 110 -20.93 35.92 43.60
C LYS A 110 -20.55 36.08 42.11
N PRO A 111 -21.44 35.71 41.17
CA PRO A 111 -21.22 35.90 39.74
C PRO A 111 -21.57 37.32 39.28
N GLY A 112 -21.01 37.73 38.13
CA GLY A 112 -21.48 38.89 37.36
C GLY A 112 -20.51 40.07 37.27
N ASP A 113 -19.36 39.85 36.63
CA ASP A 113 -18.79 40.73 35.59
C ASP A 113 -17.45 40.12 35.12
N GLN A 114 -17.31 39.85 33.82
CA GLN A 114 -16.14 39.17 33.25
C GLN A 114 -15.66 39.90 32.00
N GLU A 115 -14.64 40.74 32.16
CA GLU A 115 -13.94 41.38 31.04
C GLU A 115 -13.22 40.32 30.17
N ALA A 116 -13.06 40.64 28.88
CA ALA A 116 -12.44 39.71 27.94
C ALA A 116 -10.94 39.48 28.26
N PRO A 117 -10.44 38.23 28.21
CA PRO A 117 -9.05 37.92 28.55
C PRO A 117 -8.06 38.60 27.59
N PRO A 118 -6.94 39.16 28.10
CA PRO A 118 -6.02 39.95 27.29
C PRO A 118 -5.20 39.09 26.32
N GLN A 119 -5.10 39.52 25.06
CA GLN A 119 -4.14 38.95 24.12
C GLN A 119 -2.72 39.42 24.45
N THR A 120 -1.94 38.61 25.17
CA THR A 120 -0.48 38.80 25.25
C THR A 120 0.23 37.46 25.50
N ARG A 121 1.14 37.08 24.59
CA ARG A 121 1.78 35.75 24.57
C ARG A 121 3.11 35.79 25.34
N VAL A 122 3.07 35.49 26.65
CA VAL A 122 4.25 35.26 27.49
C VAL A 122 4.00 34.00 28.33
N ALA A 123 4.76 32.93 28.06
CA ALA A 123 4.83 31.78 28.95
C ALA A 123 5.85 32.05 30.06
N LYS A 124 5.65 31.46 31.24
CA LYS A 124 6.70 31.37 32.26
C LYS A 124 7.65 30.23 31.90
N GLU A 125 8.91 30.39 32.25
CA GLU A 125 9.86 29.29 32.35
C GLU A 125 9.60 28.57 33.68
N ASP A 126 9.23 27.29 33.63
CA ASP A 126 9.22 26.42 34.81
C ASP A 126 10.58 25.74 34.92
N ASN A 127 11.17 25.74 36.12
CA ASN A 127 12.57 25.33 36.32
C ASN A 127 12.74 23.80 36.31
N GLU A 128 13.63 23.30 35.46
CA GLU A 128 14.24 21.97 35.63
C GLU A 128 15.34 22.04 36.71
N ASP A 129 15.03 21.66 37.96
CA ASP A 129 16.06 21.61 39.01
C ASP A 129 15.79 20.59 40.13
N SER A 130 15.83 19.28 39.81
CA SER A 130 16.20 18.21 40.78
C SER A 130 16.23 16.79 40.19
N ALA A 131 17.43 16.21 39.99
CA ALA A 131 17.72 14.77 40.21
C ALA A 131 19.21 14.44 39.92
N ASN A 132 20.08 14.52 40.93
CA ASN A 132 21.49 14.14 40.77
C ASN A 132 21.68 12.64 41.07
N GLY A 133 21.50 11.79 40.06
CA GLY A 133 21.59 10.32 40.16
C GLY A 133 22.61 9.74 39.18
N LYS A 134 23.55 8.92 39.68
CA LYS A 134 24.48 8.14 38.83
C LYS A 134 23.89 6.76 38.55
N GLY A 135 23.56 6.47 37.29
CA GLY A 135 23.13 5.14 36.86
C GLY A 135 22.88 5.06 35.35
N ASP A 136 23.74 4.28 34.68
CA ASP A 136 23.57 3.62 33.38
C ASP A 136 23.32 4.45 32.10
N ASN A 137 23.51 3.79 30.95
CA ASN A 137 23.59 4.43 29.64
C ASN A 137 22.21 4.93 29.16
N ALA A 138 22.02 6.25 29.13
CA ALA A 138 20.87 6.87 28.48
C ALA A 138 20.97 6.74 26.96
N SER A 139 20.00 6.06 26.33
CA SER A 139 19.77 6.12 24.90
C SER A 139 19.34 7.54 24.48
N ASN A 140 19.92 8.08 23.40
CA ASN A 140 19.46 9.35 22.84
C ASN A 140 17.98 9.25 22.45
N SER A 141 17.16 10.23 22.83
CA SER A 141 15.73 10.23 22.49
C SER A 141 15.53 10.29 20.97
N ALA A 142 14.46 9.68 20.44
CA ALA A 142 14.16 9.67 19.01
C ALA A 142 14.19 11.09 18.37
N TRP A 143 13.76 12.11 19.11
CA TRP A 143 13.84 13.52 18.68
C TRP A 143 15.28 14.06 18.61
N GLN A 144 16.14 13.71 19.56
CA GLN A 144 17.57 14.02 19.49
C GLN A 144 18.24 13.25 18.36
N THR A 145 17.85 12.00 18.10
CA THR A 145 18.34 11.21 16.96
C THR A 145 17.95 11.88 15.64
N ILE A 146 16.68 12.27 15.42
CA ILE A 146 16.28 13.05 14.23
C ILE A 146 17.10 14.34 14.10
N ARG A 147 17.17 15.14 15.17
CA ARG A 147 17.91 16.41 15.15
C ARG A 147 19.41 16.21 14.87
N GLY A 148 19.97 15.09 15.33
CA GLY A 148 21.34 14.67 15.07
C GLY A 148 21.56 14.18 13.64
N SER A 149 20.67 13.33 13.11
CA SER A 149 20.71 12.83 11.73
C SER A 149 20.68 13.93 10.67
N PHE A 150 20.16 15.12 11.00
CA PHE A 150 20.37 16.31 10.16
C PHE A 150 21.73 16.96 10.46
N PRO A 151 22.63 17.11 9.45
CA PRO A 151 24.00 17.58 9.65
C PRO A 151 24.05 18.90 10.41
N SER A 152 25.09 19.13 11.20
CA SER A 152 25.42 20.51 11.57
C SER A 152 25.78 21.31 10.30
N PRO A 153 25.41 22.59 10.17
CA PRO A 153 25.68 23.36 8.96
C PRO A 153 27.20 23.51 8.79
N PRO A 154 27.78 23.09 7.64
CA PRO A 154 29.23 23.10 7.47
C PRO A 154 29.84 24.49 7.65
N ASP A 155 30.85 24.58 8.52
CA ASP A 155 31.67 25.79 8.63
C ASP A 155 32.74 25.74 7.53
N LEU A 156 32.42 26.34 6.37
CA LEU A 156 33.34 26.43 5.24
C LEU A 156 34.69 27.10 5.61
N LYS A 157 34.77 27.82 6.74
CA LYS A 157 36.03 28.41 7.24
C LYS A 157 37.06 27.36 7.69
N SER A 158 36.69 26.10 7.92
CA SER A 158 37.66 25.03 8.15
C SER A 158 38.27 24.50 6.84
N ALA A 159 37.59 24.68 5.70
CA ALA A 159 38.08 24.27 4.39
C ALA A 159 39.09 25.27 3.79
N THR A 160 39.01 26.57 4.14
CA THR A 160 39.88 27.65 3.66
C THR A 160 41.33 27.59 4.17
N SER A 161 41.77 26.47 4.75
CA SER A 161 43.19 26.15 4.99
C SER A 161 43.90 25.61 3.74
N ILE A 162 43.14 25.31 2.69
CA ILE A 162 43.62 24.97 1.34
C ILE A 162 43.12 26.08 0.40
N GLY A 163 43.97 26.52 -0.54
CA GLY A 163 43.75 27.78 -1.28
C GLY A 163 42.44 27.86 -2.08
N ASP A 164 41.71 28.96 -1.89
CA ASP A 164 40.36 29.21 -2.41
C ASP A 164 40.19 28.92 -3.91
N THR A 165 41.21 29.24 -4.72
CA THR A 165 41.20 29.10 -6.18
C THR A 165 41.14 27.66 -6.69
N ILE A 166 41.49 26.67 -5.87
CA ILE A 166 41.38 25.24 -6.24
C ILE A 166 40.04 24.67 -5.78
N ILE A 167 39.58 25.06 -4.60
CA ILE A 167 38.30 24.62 -4.01
C ILE A 167 37.13 25.01 -4.93
N ASP A 168 37.14 26.24 -5.45
CA ASP A 168 36.08 26.78 -6.31
C ASP A 168 35.95 26.09 -7.67
N LEU A 169 37.00 25.39 -8.12
CA LEU A 169 37.09 24.68 -9.41
C LEU A 169 36.66 23.20 -9.33
N VAL A 170 36.66 22.60 -8.14
CA VAL A 170 36.40 21.17 -7.94
C VAL A 170 35.08 20.90 -7.23
N ILE A 171 34.62 21.79 -6.35
CA ILE A 171 33.37 21.60 -5.59
C ILE A 171 32.13 21.98 -6.44
N PRO A 172 31.16 21.06 -6.63
CA PRO A 172 29.90 21.36 -7.33
C PRO A 172 29.13 22.52 -6.70
N SER A 173 28.51 23.36 -7.53
CA SER A 173 27.79 24.57 -7.08
C SER A 173 26.71 24.30 -6.02
N TRP A 174 26.06 23.14 -6.05
CA TRP A 174 25.05 22.76 -5.07
C TRP A 174 25.60 22.58 -3.65
N VAL A 175 26.85 22.15 -3.50
CA VAL A 175 27.50 22.00 -2.19
C VAL A 175 27.65 23.35 -1.49
N LYS A 176 27.78 24.45 -2.26
CA LYS A 176 27.93 25.81 -1.71
C LYS A 176 26.63 26.36 -1.09
N VAL A 177 25.46 25.88 -1.53
CA VAL A 177 24.14 26.26 -0.96
C VAL A 177 23.62 25.27 0.09
N LEU A 178 24.16 24.05 0.10
CA LEU A 178 23.79 22.96 1.00
C LEU A 178 23.77 23.33 2.50
N PRO A 179 24.72 24.11 3.07
CA PRO A 179 24.65 24.56 4.47
C PRO A 179 23.42 25.41 4.77
N GLY A 180 22.92 26.18 3.78
CA GLY A 180 21.72 27.00 3.92
C GLY A 180 20.45 26.15 4.00
N PHE A 181 20.32 25.15 3.14
CA PHE A 181 19.22 24.18 3.18
C PHE A 181 19.20 23.41 4.52
N ILE A 182 20.35 22.91 4.96
CA ILE A 182 20.51 22.17 6.21
C ILE A 182 20.15 23.03 7.42
N ARG A 183 20.70 24.25 7.50
CA ARG A 183 20.39 25.18 8.60
C ARG A 183 18.91 25.56 8.61
N LYS A 184 18.28 25.71 7.44
CA LYS A 184 16.82 25.91 7.39
C LYS A 184 16.10 24.68 7.93
N LEU A 185 16.40 23.48 7.44
CA LEU A 185 15.76 22.24 7.88
C LEU A 185 15.91 22.00 9.40
N GLN A 186 17.08 22.28 9.99
CA GLN A 186 17.29 22.21 11.43
C GLN A 186 16.48 23.25 12.22
N ASN A 187 16.27 24.46 11.68
CA ASN A 187 15.40 25.47 12.29
C ASN A 187 13.91 25.06 12.21
N GLU A 188 13.48 24.54 11.07
CA GLU A 188 12.11 24.02 10.86
C GLU A 188 11.83 22.81 11.76
N LEU A 189 12.85 21.97 12.02
CA LEU A 189 12.81 20.81 12.91
C LEU A 189 13.36 21.11 14.31
N SER A 190 13.19 22.33 14.82
CA SER A 190 13.72 22.73 16.13
C SER A 190 12.75 22.54 17.31
N MET A 191 11.44 22.43 17.04
CA MET A 191 10.34 22.64 18.02
C MET A 191 10.31 24.04 18.65
N ALA A 192 11.05 25.02 18.13
CA ALA A 192 10.91 26.41 18.56
C ALA A 192 9.53 26.97 18.15
N PRO A 193 8.96 27.94 18.90
CA PRO A 193 7.71 28.57 18.53
C PRO A 193 7.75 29.20 17.12
N GLY A 194 6.83 28.79 16.25
CA GLY A 194 6.78 29.16 14.84
C GLY A 194 7.66 28.31 13.90
N SER A 195 8.20 27.17 14.36
CA SER A 195 8.87 26.19 13.49
C SER A 195 7.89 25.18 12.90
N LEU A 196 8.17 24.67 11.70
CA LEU A 196 7.33 23.67 11.03
C LEU A 196 7.05 22.42 11.90
N ALA A 197 7.98 21.98 12.74
CA ALA A 197 7.76 20.84 13.64
C ALA A 197 6.79 21.16 14.80
N GLU A 198 6.71 22.42 15.25
CA GLU A 198 5.62 22.87 16.14
C GLU A 198 4.28 22.81 15.40
N GLU A 199 4.21 23.32 14.16
CA GLU A 199 2.99 23.31 13.32
C GLU A 199 2.49 21.88 13.03
N ILE A 200 3.38 20.99 12.59
CA ILE A 200 3.07 19.57 12.34
C ILE A 200 2.59 18.90 13.62
N TRP A 201 3.27 19.11 14.75
CA TRP A 201 2.87 18.47 16.00
C TRP A 201 1.56 19.06 16.54
N TYR A 202 1.28 20.34 16.34
CA TYR A 202 -0.02 20.94 16.63
C TYR A 202 -1.13 20.27 15.81
N ASP A 203 -0.95 20.13 14.49
CA ASP A 203 -1.96 19.49 13.63
C ASP A 203 -2.13 18.00 13.91
N ALA A 204 -1.07 17.28 14.28
CA ALA A 204 -1.15 15.89 14.75
C ALA A 204 -1.98 15.72 16.05
N ASN A 205 -2.29 16.83 16.73
CA ASN A 205 -3.19 16.90 17.89
C ASN A 205 -4.48 17.70 17.59
N ASN A 206 -4.77 18.01 16.32
CA ASN A 206 -5.95 18.76 15.87
C ASN A 206 -7.04 17.82 15.29
N PRO A 207 -8.19 17.64 15.96
CA PRO A 207 -9.28 16.80 15.44
C PRO A 207 -9.96 17.29 14.16
N GLU A 208 -9.75 18.54 13.72
CA GLU A 208 -10.25 19.01 12.42
C GLU A 208 -9.38 18.51 11.25
N ALA A 209 -8.07 18.36 11.46
CA ALA A 209 -7.13 17.84 10.47
C ALA A 209 -7.03 16.30 10.52
N ASN A 210 -7.03 15.73 11.73
CA ASN A 210 -6.91 14.31 11.98
C ASN A 210 -8.11 13.82 12.81
N PRO A 211 -9.32 13.75 12.22
CA PRO A 211 -10.56 13.42 12.95
C PRO A 211 -10.54 12.02 13.57
N GLU A 212 -9.64 11.14 13.13
CA GLU A 212 -9.50 9.81 13.73
C GLU A 212 -8.98 9.84 15.17
N ILE A 213 -8.25 10.89 15.60
CA ILE A 213 -7.54 10.90 16.90
C ILE A 213 -8.47 10.91 18.13
N ILE A 214 -9.77 11.10 17.91
CA ILE A 214 -10.84 11.02 18.92
C ILE A 214 -11.70 9.76 18.79
N TRP A 215 -11.39 8.84 17.87
CA TRP A 215 -12.10 7.56 17.72
C TRP A 215 -11.38 6.46 18.52
N ASP A 216 -12.13 5.69 19.31
CA ASP A 216 -11.62 4.47 19.93
C ASP A 216 -11.38 3.38 18.88
N ALA A 217 -10.26 2.66 19.02
CA ALA A 217 -9.94 1.49 18.21
C ALA A 217 -9.61 0.29 19.10
N SER A 218 -10.08 -0.87 18.66
CA SER A 218 -9.77 -2.17 19.27
C SER A 218 -9.21 -3.15 18.23
N VAL A 219 -8.35 -4.06 18.67
CA VAL A 219 -7.77 -5.10 17.81
C VAL A 219 -8.84 -6.12 17.42
N ARG A 220 -9.01 -6.33 16.11
CA ARG A 220 -9.93 -7.31 15.54
C ARG A 220 -9.23 -8.66 15.42
N ILE A 221 -9.45 -9.54 16.41
CA ILE A 221 -8.98 -10.94 16.38
C ILE A 221 -10.02 -11.79 15.64
N SER A 222 -9.75 -12.12 14.37
CA SER A 222 -10.50 -13.09 13.57
C SER A 222 -9.83 -13.30 12.20
N ASN A 223 -9.89 -14.54 11.69
CA ASN A 223 -9.42 -14.91 10.36
C ASN A 223 -10.36 -14.51 9.21
N GLU A 224 -11.59 -14.10 9.49
CA GLU A 224 -12.48 -13.57 8.46
C GLU A 224 -11.99 -12.21 7.93
N LEU A 225 -12.48 -11.84 6.74
CA LEU A 225 -12.40 -10.47 6.24
C LEU A 225 -13.14 -9.49 7.15
N CYS A 226 -12.63 -8.25 7.27
CA CYS A 226 -13.31 -7.18 7.96
C CYS A 226 -14.64 -6.78 7.29
N GLN A 227 -15.51 -6.11 8.03
CA GLN A 227 -16.84 -5.75 7.54
C GLN A 227 -16.79 -4.73 6.38
N ASP A 228 -15.80 -3.85 6.37
CA ASP A 228 -15.56 -2.93 5.26
C ASP A 228 -15.16 -3.67 3.97
N GLU A 229 -14.27 -4.68 4.04
CA GLU A 229 -13.92 -5.46 2.86
C GLU A 229 -15.11 -6.31 2.36
N LYS A 230 -15.92 -6.85 3.27
CA LYS A 230 -17.18 -7.53 2.91
C LYS A 230 -18.17 -6.59 2.20
N ALA A 231 -18.32 -5.36 2.70
CA ALA A 231 -19.16 -4.32 2.09
C ALA A 231 -18.60 -3.87 0.72
N PHE A 232 -17.27 -3.74 0.61
CA PHE A 232 -16.56 -3.49 -0.64
C PHE A 232 -16.86 -4.57 -1.69
N ARG A 233 -16.66 -5.87 -1.36
CA ARG A 233 -16.93 -6.98 -2.30
C ARG A 233 -18.36 -6.93 -2.83
N SER A 234 -19.35 -6.64 -1.97
CA SER A 234 -20.77 -6.53 -2.35
C SER A 234 -21.06 -5.40 -3.35
N LYS A 235 -20.40 -4.25 -3.21
CA LYS A 235 -20.49 -3.13 -4.17
C LYS A 235 -19.70 -3.42 -5.44
N ARG A 236 -18.45 -3.87 -5.29
CA ARG A 236 -17.52 -4.18 -6.39
C ARG A 236 -18.09 -5.22 -7.35
N ALA A 237 -18.83 -6.23 -6.85
CA ALA A 237 -19.50 -7.25 -7.65
C ALA A 237 -20.45 -6.68 -8.73
N GLN A 238 -21.03 -5.49 -8.53
CA GLN A 238 -21.89 -4.83 -9.52
C GLN A 238 -21.04 -4.29 -10.68
N PHE A 239 -19.93 -3.63 -10.36
CA PHE A 239 -18.97 -3.13 -11.34
C PHE A 239 -18.28 -4.26 -12.11
N THR A 240 -17.82 -5.32 -11.43
CA THR A 240 -17.12 -6.44 -12.07
C THR A 240 -18.07 -7.28 -12.92
N LYS A 241 -19.35 -7.45 -12.56
CA LYS A 241 -20.36 -8.04 -13.46
C LYS A 241 -20.50 -7.25 -14.76
N ALA A 242 -20.71 -5.94 -14.67
CA ALA A 242 -20.88 -5.08 -15.84
C ALA A 242 -19.59 -4.99 -16.68
N ALA A 243 -18.41 -5.03 -16.03
CA ALA A 243 -17.12 -5.09 -16.70
C ALA A 243 -16.91 -6.43 -17.43
N LEU A 244 -17.20 -7.57 -16.79
CA LEU A 244 -17.09 -8.91 -17.37
C LEU A 244 -17.99 -9.06 -18.61
N ALA A 245 -19.21 -8.50 -18.55
CA ALA A 245 -20.13 -8.43 -19.69
C ALA A 245 -19.49 -7.75 -20.90
N ARG A 246 -18.87 -6.58 -20.71
CA ARG A 246 -18.13 -5.86 -21.76
C ARG A 246 -16.87 -6.59 -22.20
N TYR A 247 -16.09 -7.11 -21.25
CA TYR A 247 -14.79 -7.74 -21.50
C TYR A 247 -14.92 -9.05 -22.30
N LEU A 248 -15.95 -9.86 -22.01
CA LEU A 248 -16.20 -11.14 -22.67
C LEU A 248 -17.16 -11.07 -23.85
N ASP A 249 -17.71 -9.90 -24.19
CA ASP A 249 -18.74 -9.70 -25.22
C ASP A 249 -20.04 -10.50 -24.93
N ILE A 250 -20.50 -10.47 -23.69
CA ILE A 250 -21.67 -11.23 -23.18
C ILE A 250 -22.75 -10.26 -22.68
N PRO A 251 -24.03 -10.40 -23.07
CA PRO A 251 -25.10 -9.55 -22.55
C PRO A 251 -25.25 -9.68 -21.03
N GLU A 252 -25.13 -8.56 -20.31
CA GLU A 252 -25.06 -8.53 -18.84
C GLU A 252 -26.26 -9.19 -18.13
N ALA A 253 -27.46 -9.10 -18.73
CA ALA A 253 -28.68 -9.74 -18.26
C ALA A 253 -28.59 -11.29 -18.22
N THR A 254 -27.61 -11.90 -18.90
CA THR A 254 -27.40 -13.36 -18.93
C THR A 254 -26.33 -13.87 -17.95
N ILE A 255 -25.70 -12.96 -17.20
CA ILE A 255 -24.67 -13.27 -16.19
C ILE A 255 -25.33 -13.32 -14.81
N HIS A 256 -25.31 -14.47 -14.16
CA HIS A 256 -25.68 -14.57 -12.73
C HIS A 256 -24.55 -13.99 -11.86
N PRO A 257 -24.82 -13.34 -10.72
CA PRO A 257 -23.77 -12.83 -9.84
C PRO A 257 -22.70 -13.87 -9.49
N ASP A 258 -23.11 -15.08 -9.07
CA ASP A 258 -22.18 -16.16 -8.71
C ASP A 258 -21.41 -16.77 -9.90
N ASP A 259 -21.79 -16.45 -11.15
CA ASP A 259 -21.01 -16.84 -12.33
C ASP A 259 -19.75 -15.96 -12.49
N VAL A 260 -19.73 -14.76 -11.90
CA VAL A 260 -18.62 -13.80 -12.01
C VAL A 260 -17.38 -14.31 -11.25
N PRO A 261 -16.21 -14.45 -11.89
CA PRO A 261 -14.99 -14.84 -11.20
C PRO A 261 -14.42 -13.67 -10.39
N VAL A 262 -13.88 -13.97 -9.21
CA VAL A 262 -13.05 -13.02 -8.47
C VAL A 262 -11.67 -13.01 -9.09
N ILE A 263 -11.35 -11.92 -9.79
CA ILE A 263 -10.03 -11.70 -10.41
C ILE A 263 -9.18 -10.83 -9.48
N ALA A 264 -7.96 -11.27 -9.20
CA ALA A 264 -6.93 -10.48 -8.55
C ALA A 264 -5.77 -10.20 -9.51
N MET A 265 -5.17 -9.01 -9.41
CA MET A 265 -3.93 -8.66 -10.11
C MET A 265 -2.82 -8.40 -9.10
N CYS A 266 -1.61 -8.89 -9.35
CA CYS A 266 -0.44 -8.50 -8.56
C CYS A 266 0.70 -7.98 -9.42
N GLY A 267 1.45 -7.02 -8.86
CA GLY A 267 2.71 -6.52 -9.40
C GLY A 267 3.87 -6.86 -8.48
N SER A 268 4.97 -7.33 -9.05
CA SER A 268 6.18 -7.66 -8.29
C SER A 268 6.87 -6.45 -7.66
N GLY A 269 7.81 -6.70 -6.77
CA GLY A 269 8.84 -5.72 -6.44
C GLY A 269 9.86 -5.55 -7.58
N GLY A 270 10.73 -4.55 -7.43
CA GLY A 270 11.71 -4.17 -8.46
C GLY A 270 11.88 -2.66 -8.67
N GLY A 271 11.80 -1.85 -7.61
CA GLY A 271 12.09 -0.41 -7.65
C GLY A 271 11.31 0.38 -8.72
N LEU A 272 11.97 1.34 -9.35
CA LEU A 272 11.35 2.15 -10.42
C LEU A 272 11.00 1.34 -11.68
N ARG A 273 11.71 0.24 -11.97
CA ARG A 273 11.36 -0.64 -13.10
C ARG A 273 9.97 -1.24 -12.89
N ALA A 274 9.71 -1.81 -11.72
CA ALA A 274 8.40 -2.37 -11.37
C ALA A 274 7.29 -1.30 -11.40
N LEU A 275 7.55 -0.10 -10.85
CA LEU A 275 6.62 1.03 -10.90
C LEU A 275 6.25 1.41 -12.35
N VAL A 276 7.23 1.61 -13.24
CA VAL A 276 6.97 2.06 -14.63
C VAL A 276 6.38 0.93 -15.48
N ALA A 277 6.95 -0.28 -15.42
CA ALA A 277 6.48 -1.43 -16.19
C ALA A 277 5.08 -1.87 -15.73
N GLY A 278 4.87 -2.02 -14.43
CA GLY A 278 3.58 -2.35 -13.83
C GLY A 278 2.50 -1.33 -14.18
N THR A 279 2.82 -0.03 -14.18
CA THR A 279 1.85 1.01 -14.60
C THR A 279 1.41 0.82 -16.06
N SER A 280 2.33 0.46 -16.95
CA SER A 280 2.01 0.18 -18.37
C SER A 280 1.23 -1.13 -18.54
N SER A 281 1.58 -2.18 -17.80
CA SER A 281 0.82 -3.43 -17.77
C SER A 281 -0.61 -3.22 -17.29
N TYR A 282 -0.80 -2.50 -16.18
CA TYR A 282 -2.12 -2.18 -15.64
C TYR A 282 -2.91 -1.27 -16.60
N LEU A 283 -2.26 -0.26 -17.24
CA LEU A 283 -2.88 0.54 -18.29
C LEU A 283 -3.38 -0.34 -19.45
N SER A 284 -2.52 -1.22 -19.96
CA SER A 284 -2.82 -2.09 -21.10
C SER A 284 -3.94 -3.09 -20.77
N SER A 285 -4.00 -3.58 -19.52
CA SER A 285 -5.12 -4.38 -19.02
C SER A 285 -6.43 -3.59 -18.91
N LYS A 286 -6.37 -2.28 -18.59
CA LYS A 286 -7.55 -1.40 -18.53
C LYS A 286 -8.08 -1.03 -19.92
N GLU A 287 -7.18 -0.79 -20.88
CA GLU A 287 -7.57 -0.53 -22.28
C GLU A 287 -8.15 -1.76 -22.98
N GLN A 288 -7.78 -2.98 -22.56
CA GLN A 288 -8.44 -4.22 -22.97
C GLN A 288 -9.69 -4.56 -22.13
N GLY A 289 -10.04 -3.76 -21.11
CA GLY A 289 -11.22 -3.97 -20.25
C GLY A 289 -11.06 -4.98 -19.11
N LEU A 290 -9.91 -5.65 -18.99
CA LEU A 290 -9.64 -6.62 -17.92
C LEU A 290 -9.56 -5.95 -16.55
N PHE A 291 -8.91 -4.79 -16.43
CA PHE A 291 -8.71 -4.12 -15.13
C PHE A 291 -10.03 -3.77 -14.43
N ASP A 292 -11.07 -3.42 -15.19
CA ASP A 292 -12.39 -3.11 -14.63
C ASP A 292 -13.08 -4.36 -14.05
N CYS A 293 -12.67 -5.57 -14.45
CA CYS A 293 -13.14 -6.85 -13.92
C CYS A 293 -12.43 -7.28 -12.62
N VAL A 294 -11.34 -6.59 -12.23
CA VAL A 294 -10.51 -6.95 -11.07
C VAL A 294 -11.18 -6.55 -9.76
N THR A 295 -11.16 -7.43 -8.77
CA THR A 295 -11.64 -7.16 -7.39
C THR A 295 -10.50 -6.66 -6.51
N TYR A 296 -9.30 -7.23 -6.63
CA TYR A 296 -8.14 -6.93 -5.79
C TYR A 296 -6.91 -6.58 -6.62
N THR A 297 -6.16 -5.56 -6.21
CA THR A 297 -4.76 -5.39 -6.64
C THR A 297 -3.84 -5.61 -5.44
N ALA A 298 -2.69 -6.26 -5.65
CA ALA A 298 -1.64 -6.38 -4.64
C ALA A 298 -0.27 -5.96 -5.18
N GLY A 299 0.57 -5.38 -4.32
CA GLY A 299 1.91 -4.91 -4.71
C GLY A 299 2.95 -5.22 -3.65
N VAL A 300 4.16 -5.57 -4.11
CA VAL A 300 5.41 -5.55 -3.34
C VAL A 300 6.23 -4.33 -3.80
N SER A 301 6.96 -3.67 -2.90
CA SER A 301 7.99 -2.67 -3.24
C SER A 301 7.56 -1.60 -4.26
N GLY A 302 8.20 -1.52 -5.43
CA GLY A 302 7.82 -0.60 -6.51
C GLY A 302 6.34 -0.67 -6.93
N SER A 303 5.68 -1.81 -6.76
CA SER A 303 4.23 -1.95 -7.00
C SER A 303 3.36 -1.42 -5.84
N CYS A 304 3.88 -1.30 -4.61
CA CYS A 304 3.23 -0.49 -3.58
C CYS A 304 3.22 0.99 -3.97
N TRP A 305 4.33 1.52 -4.49
CA TRP A 305 4.39 2.91 -4.96
C TRP A 305 3.43 3.15 -6.15
N LEU A 306 3.25 2.17 -7.03
CA LEU A 306 2.27 2.21 -8.12
C LEU A 306 0.85 2.39 -7.58
N GLN A 307 0.42 1.54 -6.64
CA GLN A 307 -0.91 1.62 -6.06
C GLN A 307 -1.12 2.96 -5.33
N THR A 308 -0.13 3.39 -4.53
CA THR A 308 -0.15 4.67 -3.82
C THR A 308 -0.43 5.84 -4.78
N LEU A 309 0.28 5.87 -5.92
CA LEU A 309 0.11 6.91 -6.92
C LEU A 309 -1.19 6.76 -7.73
N TYR A 310 -1.70 5.55 -7.98
CA TYR A 310 -3.00 5.35 -8.63
C TYR A 310 -4.18 5.85 -7.76
N TYR A 311 -4.08 5.68 -6.43
CA TYR A 311 -5.06 6.16 -5.45
C TYR A 311 -4.79 7.60 -4.94
N SER A 312 -4.05 8.40 -5.72
CA SER A 312 -3.76 9.82 -5.42
C SER A 312 -4.55 10.81 -6.29
N ASP A 313 -4.76 12.01 -5.75
CA ASP A 313 -5.39 13.15 -6.43
C ASP A 313 -4.52 13.66 -7.62
N ILE A 314 -3.21 13.34 -7.61
CA ILE A 314 -2.27 13.56 -8.71
C ILE A 314 -2.72 12.83 -9.99
N THR A 315 -3.05 11.53 -9.87
CA THR A 315 -3.34 10.69 -11.05
C THR A 315 -4.83 10.48 -11.31
N GLN A 316 -5.69 10.57 -10.29
CA GLN A 316 -7.14 10.33 -10.38
C GLN A 316 -7.43 9.01 -11.13
N GLN A 317 -6.90 7.91 -10.59
CA GLN A 317 -7.22 6.53 -10.98
C GLN A 317 -6.97 6.27 -12.49
N SER A 318 -5.92 6.91 -13.01
CA SER A 318 -5.53 6.85 -14.43
C SER A 318 -4.05 6.54 -14.59
N HIS A 319 -3.73 5.30 -14.97
CA HIS A 319 -2.38 4.86 -15.29
C HIS A 319 -1.72 5.73 -16.40
N ALA A 320 -2.51 6.29 -17.33
CA ALA A 320 -2.01 7.22 -18.34
C ALA A 320 -1.59 8.59 -17.77
N ARG A 321 -2.24 9.06 -16.68
CA ARG A 321 -1.76 10.22 -15.90
C ARG A 321 -0.55 9.85 -15.05
N LEU A 322 -0.51 8.65 -14.48
CA LEU A 322 0.66 8.15 -13.75
C LEU A 322 1.91 8.11 -14.63
N ILE A 323 1.87 7.52 -15.84
CA ILE A 323 3.01 7.56 -16.79
C ILE A 323 3.45 9.00 -17.08
N ARG A 324 2.52 9.93 -17.28
CA ARG A 324 2.83 11.35 -17.50
C ARG A 324 3.48 12.00 -16.27
N HIS A 325 3.07 11.63 -15.07
CA HIS A 325 3.65 12.09 -13.81
C HIS A 325 5.09 11.57 -13.64
N LEU A 326 5.30 10.26 -13.84
CA LEU A 326 6.63 9.64 -13.78
C LEU A 326 7.61 10.31 -14.77
N LYS A 327 7.17 10.59 -16.01
CA LYS A 327 7.98 11.36 -16.99
C LYS A 327 8.35 12.78 -16.55
N ASN A 328 7.59 13.40 -15.64
CA ASN A 328 7.88 14.72 -15.11
C ASN A 328 8.73 14.68 -13.83
N ARG A 329 8.84 13.53 -13.15
CA ARG A 329 9.52 13.41 -11.84
C ARG A 329 10.82 12.62 -11.90
N LEU A 330 10.85 11.48 -12.58
CA LEU A 330 11.96 10.50 -12.52
C LEU A 330 13.24 10.92 -13.27
N GLY A 331 13.22 12.05 -13.98
CA GLY A 331 14.40 12.56 -14.72
C GLY A 331 15.55 13.04 -13.84
N VAL A 332 15.38 13.05 -12.51
CA VAL A 332 16.42 13.39 -11.52
C VAL A 332 16.35 12.38 -10.38
N HIS A 333 17.50 12.01 -9.82
CA HIS A 333 17.64 11.02 -8.76
C HIS A 333 16.79 11.34 -7.52
N ILE A 334 16.28 10.30 -6.86
CA ILE A 334 15.44 10.43 -5.64
C ILE A 334 16.18 11.17 -4.51
N ALA A 335 17.50 10.97 -4.41
CA ALA A 335 18.36 11.52 -3.36
C ALA A 335 19.29 12.65 -3.84
N PHE A 336 19.04 13.24 -5.03
CA PHE A 336 19.85 14.38 -5.48
C PHE A 336 19.61 15.60 -4.58
N PRO A 337 20.62 16.12 -3.85
CA PRO A 337 20.36 17.03 -2.74
C PRO A 337 19.62 18.33 -3.06
N PRO A 338 19.85 19.03 -4.20
CA PRO A 338 19.09 20.23 -4.57
C PRO A 338 17.58 20.00 -4.64
N ASP A 339 17.10 19.21 -5.61
CA ASP A 339 15.68 18.88 -5.77
C ASP A 339 15.06 18.34 -4.48
N ALA A 340 15.77 17.46 -3.77
CA ALA A 340 15.24 16.82 -2.57
C ALA A 340 15.08 17.81 -1.41
N LEU A 341 16.12 18.59 -1.11
CA LEU A 341 16.10 19.54 -0.01
C LEU A 341 15.23 20.76 -0.31
N GLU A 342 15.16 21.23 -1.56
CA GLU A 342 14.26 22.31 -1.95
C GLU A 342 12.80 21.96 -1.64
N LEU A 343 12.37 20.73 -1.93
CA LEU A 343 11.03 20.25 -1.59
C LEU A 343 10.83 20.00 -0.08
N LEU A 344 11.87 19.53 0.62
CA LEU A 344 11.81 19.29 2.07
C LEU A 344 11.84 20.58 2.91
N VAL A 345 12.34 21.71 2.40
CA VAL A 345 12.37 22.99 3.15
C VAL A 345 11.39 24.05 2.64
N SER A 346 10.71 23.85 1.51
CA SER A 346 9.80 24.84 0.93
C SER A 346 8.33 24.53 1.19
N ALA A 347 7.54 25.54 1.51
CA ALA A 347 6.08 25.41 1.57
C ALA A 347 5.50 25.40 0.14
N PRO A 348 4.43 24.61 -0.13
CA PRO A 348 3.67 23.80 0.81
C PRO A 348 4.19 22.35 0.97
N THR A 349 5.26 21.95 0.30
CA THR A 349 5.70 20.54 0.24
C THR A 349 6.33 20.05 1.54
N ASN A 350 7.10 20.89 2.22
CA ASN A 350 7.84 20.57 3.45
C ASN A 350 6.96 19.92 4.53
N LYS A 351 5.78 20.48 4.80
CA LYS A 351 4.86 20.03 5.85
C LYS A 351 4.52 18.53 5.70
N TYR A 352 3.88 18.17 4.60
CA TYR A 352 3.40 16.80 4.35
C TYR A 352 4.54 15.77 4.25
N LEU A 353 5.71 16.18 3.74
CA LEU A 353 6.89 15.33 3.63
C LEU A 353 7.55 15.05 4.97
N LEU A 354 7.58 16.04 5.88
CA LEU A 354 8.20 15.93 7.20
C LEU A 354 7.23 15.43 8.29
N SER A 355 5.91 15.49 8.05
CA SER A 355 4.88 14.96 8.96
C SER A 355 5.22 13.57 9.48
N ALA A 356 5.56 12.63 8.60
CA ALA A 356 5.90 11.25 8.97
C ALA A 356 7.05 11.16 9.99
N LEU A 357 8.07 12.01 9.85
CA LEU A 357 9.28 11.98 10.68
C LEU A 357 9.00 12.61 12.06
N VAL A 358 8.30 13.74 12.08
CA VAL A 358 7.97 14.47 13.31
C VAL A 358 6.93 13.72 14.12
N GLU A 359 5.86 13.22 13.49
CA GLU A 359 4.80 12.45 14.14
C GLU A 359 5.35 11.15 14.75
N LYS A 360 6.31 10.47 14.09
CA LYS A 360 7.01 9.30 14.64
C LYS A 360 7.82 9.66 15.89
N ALA A 361 8.78 10.59 15.79
CA ALA A 361 9.73 10.87 16.87
C ALA A 361 9.17 11.71 18.04
N LYS A 362 7.95 12.24 17.91
CA LYS A 362 7.18 12.84 19.01
C LYS A 362 6.06 11.95 19.54
N GLY A 363 5.47 11.11 18.68
CA GLY A 363 4.34 10.27 19.03
C GLY A 363 4.72 8.95 19.69
N ILE A 364 5.78 8.29 19.21
CA ILE A 364 6.11 6.91 19.58
C ILE A 364 7.36 6.90 20.46
N PRO A 365 7.26 6.60 21.77
CA PRO A 365 8.41 6.34 22.62
C PRO A 365 9.23 5.15 22.10
N ASP A 366 10.54 5.23 22.28
CA ASP A 366 11.50 4.18 21.86
C ASP A 366 11.40 3.82 20.35
N ALA A 367 10.96 4.76 19.50
CA ALA A 367 10.96 4.59 18.05
C ALA A 367 12.33 4.94 17.44
N ASP A 368 13.06 3.92 17.02
CA ASP A 368 14.30 4.09 16.25
C ASP A 368 14.05 4.86 14.95
N PHE A 369 14.85 5.89 14.72
CA PHE A 369 14.89 6.63 13.46
C PHE A 369 15.97 6.02 12.57
N GLY A 370 15.58 5.43 11.44
CA GLY A 370 16.45 4.65 10.58
C GLY A 370 16.63 5.24 9.18
N LEU A 371 17.50 4.63 8.39
CA LEU A 371 17.71 5.01 6.98
C LEU A 371 16.43 4.88 6.14
N VAL A 372 15.51 3.99 6.57
CA VAL A 372 14.18 3.77 5.97
C VAL A 372 13.27 5.01 6.09
N ASP A 373 13.33 5.75 7.19
CA ASP A 373 12.56 6.98 7.38
C ASP A 373 13.01 8.08 6.40
N ILE A 374 14.32 8.26 6.25
CA ILE A 374 14.94 9.19 5.31
C ILE A 374 14.61 8.77 3.86
N TYR A 375 14.74 7.49 3.54
CA TYR A 375 14.42 6.93 2.23
C TYR A 375 12.94 7.15 1.86
N GLY A 376 12.02 6.94 2.82
CA GLY A 376 10.59 7.20 2.67
C GLY A 376 10.26 8.68 2.38
N ALA A 377 10.89 9.61 3.12
CA ALA A 377 10.76 11.05 2.85
C ALA A 377 11.30 11.45 1.47
N LEU A 378 12.45 10.90 1.04
CA LEU A 378 13.01 11.16 -0.30
C LEU A 378 12.14 10.57 -1.43
N LEU A 379 11.60 9.37 -1.25
CA LEU A 379 10.63 8.77 -2.17
C LEU A 379 9.36 9.62 -2.28
N ALA A 380 8.78 10.04 -1.15
CA ALA A 380 7.61 10.90 -1.13
C ALA A 380 7.90 12.26 -1.80
N ALA A 381 9.06 12.87 -1.53
CA ALA A 381 9.48 14.12 -2.16
C ALA A 381 9.58 13.95 -3.68
N ARG A 382 10.14 12.85 -4.18
CA ARG A 382 10.23 12.59 -5.63
C ARG A 382 8.88 12.21 -6.25
N LEU A 383 8.03 11.43 -5.57
CA LEU A 383 6.86 10.76 -6.16
C LEU A 383 5.50 11.39 -5.80
N LEU A 384 5.27 11.84 -4.56
CA LEU A 384 3.99 12.43 -4.13
C LEU A 384 3.89 13.93 -4.39
N VAL A 385 5.01 14.61 -4.68
CA VAL A 385 4.98 16.02 -5.10
C VAL A 385 4.67 16.13 -6.61
N PRO A 386 3.58 16.80 -7.03
CA PRO A 386 3.30 17.08 -8.44
C PRO A 386 4.24 18.14 -9.01
N LYS A 387 4.36 18.20 -10.33
CA LYS A 387 5.18 19.22 -11.00
C LYS A 387 4.58 20.62 -10.81
N GLY A 388 5.37 21.53 -10.23
CA GLY A 388 4.93 22.89 -9.89
C GLY A 388 4.46 23.05 -8.44
N GLU A 389 4.68 22.04 -7.59
CA GLU A 389 4.61 21.98 -6.11
C GLU A 389 3.33 22.44 -5.37
N LEU A 390 2.57 23.40 -5.90
CA LEU A 390 1.45 24.04 -5.22
C LEU A 390 0.18 23.17 -5.15
N SER A 391 0.13 22.04 -5.85
CA SER A 391 -1.04 21.17 -5.93
C SER A 391 -0.87 19.84 -5.19
N VAL A 392 -0.04 19.80 -4.12
CA VAL A 392 0.00 18.68 -3.18
C VAL A 392 -1.34 18.58 -2.43
N SER A 393 -1.87 17.36 -2.31
CA SER A 393 -3.08 17.07 -1.53
C SER A 393 -2.70 16.34 -0.25
N GLU A 394 -3.15 16.81 0.92
CA GLU A 394 -2.97 16.07 2.17
C GLU A 394 -3.61 14.67 2.12
N TYR A 395 -4.69 14.53 1.34
CA TYR A 395 -5.37 13.24 1.21
C TYR A 395 -4.51 12.14 0.59
N ASP A 396 -3.43 12.49 -0.10
CA ASP A 396 -2.48 11.53 -0.68
C ASP A 396 -1.47 10.98 0.35
N PHE A 397 -1.48 11.48 1.60
CA PHE A 397 -0.52 11.15 2.65
C PHE A 397 -1.05 10.19 3.73
N LYS A 398 -2.27 9.65 3.58
CA LYS A 398 -2.83 8.55 4.40
C LYS A 398 -3.37 7.43 3.51
N VAL A 399 -3.29 6.18 3.96
CA VAL A 399 -3.85 5.02 3.24
C VAL A 399 -5.35 4.90 3.49
N SER A 400 -5.87 5.25 4.67
CA SER A 400 -7.33 5.30 4.90
C SER A 400 -8.04 6.31 3.99
N HIS A 401 -7.38 7.41 3.61
CA HIS A 401 -7.92 8.39 2.66
C HIS A 401 -8.11 7.84 1.23
N GLN A 402 -7.57 6.65 0.91
CA GLN A 402 -7.86 5.95 -0.35
C GLN A 402 -9.27 5.35 -0.39
N ARG A 403 -9.96 5.24 0.76
CA ARG A 403 -11.38 4.85 0.85
C ARG A 403 -12.29 5.67 -0.07
N ARG A 404 -11.93 6.93 -0.34
CA ARG A 404 -12.56 7.84 -1.32
C ARG A 404 -12.74 7.21 -2.72
N PHE A 405 -11.98 6.18 -3.06
CA PHE A 405 -11.96 5.52 -4.38
C PHE A 405 -12.33 4.03 -4.33
N THR A 406 -12.53 3.45 -3.14
CA THR A 406 -12.87 2.04 -2.94
C THR A 406 -14.23 1.83 -2.28
N ASP A 407 -14.70 2.73 -1.40
CA ASP A 407 -15.95 2.56 -0.66
C ASP A 407 -17.22 2.50 -1.53
N ASP A 408 -17.16 2.93 -2.79
CA ASP A 408 -18.24 2.78 -3.77
C ASP A 408 -18.13 1.52 -4.63
N GLY A 409 -16.99 0.82 -4.61
CA GLY A 409 -16.67 -0.33 -5.47
C GLY A 409 -16.21 0.04 -6.89
N SER A 410 -15.95 1.31 -7.20
CA SER A 410 -15.59 1.77 -8.55
C SER A 410 -14.22 1.29 -9.03
N ASN A 411 -13.25 1.13 -8.11
CA ASN A 411 -11.92 0.58 -8.35
C ASN A 411 -11.71 -0.76 -7.61
N PRO A 412 -10.66 -1.54 -7.94
CA PRO A 412 -10.21 -2.66 -7.09
C PRO A 412 -9.82 -2.20 -5.68
N LEU A 413 -9.72 -3.12 -4.73
CA LEU A 413 -9.11 -2.83 -3.43
C LEU A 413 -7.57 -2.98 -3.54
N PRO A 414 -6.77 -1.94 -3.22
CA PRO A 414 -5.33 -2.09 -3.11
C PRO A 414 -4.93 -2.80 -1.81
N ILE A 415 -4.03 -3.76 -1.96
CA ILE A 415 -3.35 -4.45 -0.87
C ILE A 415 -1.86 -4.12 -0.99
N TYR A 416 -1.31 -3.51 0.05
CA TYR A 416 0.12 -3.25 0.20
C TYR A 416 0.70 -4.28 1.15
N THR A 417 1.98 -4.63 1.01
CA THR A 417 2.62 -5.68 1.83
C THR A 417 3.94 -5.25 2.43
N ALA A 418 4.16 -5.60 3.69
CA ALA A 418 5.46 -5.58 4.36
C ALA A 418 5.67 -6.90 5.11
N VAL A 419 6.90 -7.15 5.53
CA VAL A 419 7.25 -8.31 6.36
C VAL A 419 7.98 -7.91 7.63
N ARG A 420 7.79 -8.69 8.69
CA ARG A 420 8.62 -8.68 9.91
C ARG A 420 9.43 -9.97 9.95
N HIS A 421 10.73 -9.90 10.20
CA HIS A 421 11.59 -11.09 10.31
C HIS A 421 11.54 -11.59 11.76
N GLU A 422 10.94 -12.75 12.00
CA GLU A 422 10.95 -13.42 13.30
C GLU A 422 12.21 -14.27 13.44
N ILE A 423 12.84 -14.20 14.61
CA ILE A 423 14.06 -14.96 14.92
C ILE A 423 13.92 -15.50 16.35
N PRO A 424 13.75 -16.82 16.55
CA PRO A 424 13.41 -17.41 17.86
C PRO A 424 14.62 -17.48 18.83
N LEU A 425 15.24 -16.33 19.11
CA LEU A 425 16.36 -16.19 20.04
C LEU A 425 15.94 -16.45 21.49
N ALA A 426 14.74 -15.99 21.88
CA ALA A 426 14.22 -16.13 23.25
C ALA A 426 14.04 -17.61 23.66
N GLU A 427 13.46 -18.42 22.77
CA GLU A 427 13.25 -19.86 22.99
C GLU A 427 14.55 -20.67 23.12
N GLN A 428 15.66 -20.13 22.61
CA GLN A 428 16.96 -20.79 22.57
C GLN A 428 17.95 -20.26 23.62
N SER A 429 17.52 -19.29 24.44
CA SER A 429 18.28 -18.73 25.58
C SER A 429 18.74 -19.77 26.61
N GLY A 430 18.12 -20.95 26.66
CA GLY A 430 18.53 -22.07 27.51
C GLY A 430 19.74 -22.88 27.00
N MET A 431 20.24 -22.64 25.79
CA MET A 431 21.40 -23.37 25.24
C MET A 431 22.73 -22.79 25.73
N LYS A 432 23.64 -23.67 26.17
CA LYS A 432 24.95 -23.27 26.74
C LYS A 432 25.96 -22.73 25.72
N ASP A 433 25.70 -22.89 24.43
CA ASP A 433 26.54 -22.38 23.34
C ASP A 433 25.75 -21.34 22.56
N ARG A 434 26.14 -20.06 22.72
CA ARG A 434 25.52 -18.93 22.02
C ARG A 434 25.64 -19.06 20.49
N ILE A 435 26.75 -19.57 19.98
CA ILE A 435 26.99 -19.67 18.54
C ILE A 435 26.11 -20.76 17.93
N ALA A 436 25.93 -21.88 18.64
CA ALA A 436 25.00 -22.94 18.23
C ALA A 436 23.52 -22.47 18.29
N ALA A 437 23.15 -21.70 19.31
CA ALA A 437 21.81 -21.12 19.44
C ALA A 437 21.54 -20.07 18.34
N GLU A 438 22.44 -19.11 18.14
CA GLU A 438 22.35 -18.12 17.04
C GLU A 438 22.27 -18.81 15.67
N ALA A 439 23.07 -19.85 15.43
CA ALA A 439 23.05 -20.61 14.18
C ALA A 439 21.79 -21.47 13.98
N LYS A 440 21.10 -21.90 15.06
CA LYS A 440 19.83 -22.62 14.97
C LYS A 440 18.65 -21.64 14.83
N ALA A 441 18.63 -20.55 15.59
CA ALA A 441 17.64 -19.49 15.43
C ALA A 441 17.65 -18.91 14.00
N ASN A 442 18.82 -18.71 13.40
CA ASN A 442 18.95 -18.25 12.00
C ASN A 442 18.59 -19.31 10.93
N ARG A 443 18.34 -20.57 11.32
CA ARG A 443 17.75 -21.62 10.46
C ARG A 443 16.24 -21.74 10.63
N GLU A 444 15.72 -21.39 11.80
CA GLU A 444 14.29 -21.45 12.12
C GLU A 444 13.58 -20.11 11.90
N ALA A 445 14.32 -19.02 11.68
CA ALA A 445 13.82 -17.69 11.37
C ALA A 445 12.94 -17.64 10.11
N TRP A 446 11.89 -16.81 10.14
CA TRP A 446 10.93 -16.68 9.04
C TRP A 446 10.39 -15.25 8.90
N PHE A 447 9.69 -14.98 7.79
CA PHE A 447 9.08 -13.69 7.53
C PHE A 447 7.57 -13.73 7.76
N GLN A 448 7.10 -12.98 8.76
CA GLN A 448 5.68 -12.78 9.02
C GLN A 448 5.12 -11.73 8.07
N TRP A 449 4.05 -12.07 7.34
CA TRP A 449 3.45 -11.17 6.36
C TRP A 449 2.34 -10.30 6.96
N PHE A 450 2.45 -9.00 6.69
CA PHE A 450 1.45 -7.99 7.05
C PHE A 450 0.87 -7.38 5.77
N GLU A 451 -0.45 -7.40 5.68
CA GLU A 451 -1.19 -6.72 4.63
C GLU A 451 -1.80 -5.42 5.15
N PHE A 452 -1.76 -4.39 4.30
CA PHE A 452 -2.32 -3.08 4.57
C PHE A 452 -3.32 -2.77 3.46
N THR A 453 -4.52 -2.37 3.84
CA THR A 453 -5.59 -1.94 2.93
C THR A 453 -6.08 -0.55 3.35
N PRO A 454 -6.98 0.12 2.60
CA PRO A 454 -7.69 1.30 3.09
C PRO A 454 -8.61 1.04 4.31
N TYR A 455 -8.77 -0.22 4.74
CA TYR A 455 -9.70 -0.64 5.79
C TYR A 455 -8.99 -1.13 7.05
N GLU A 456 -8.16 -2.16 6.92
CA GLU A 456 -7.35 -2.71 8.01
C GLU A 456 -5.87 -2.95 7.62
N MET A 457 -5.02 -2.86 8.65
CA MET A 457 -3.71 -3.50 8.72
C MET A 457 -3.88 -4.83 9.46
N TRP A 458 -3.52 -5.96 8.84
CA TRP A 458 -3.81 -7.30 9.37
C TRP A 458 -2.65 -8.28 9.12
N CYS A 459 -2.47 -9.25 10.02
CA CYS A 459 -1.51 -10.34 9.90
C CYS A 459 -2.20 -11.69 10.13
N GLU A 460 -1.94 -12.65 9.24
CA GLU A 460 -2.54 -13.99 9.28
C GLU A 460 -2.05 -14.81 10.49
N GLU A 461 -0.76 -14.77 10.78
CA GLU A 461 -0.15 -15.55 11.88
C GLU A 461 -0.68 -15.11 13.25
N LEU A 462 -0.95 -13.81 13.40
CA LEU A 462 -1.60 -13.25 14.58
C LEU A 462 -3.12 -13.47 14.55
N SER A 463 -3.68 -13.87 13.40
CA SER A 463 -5.13 -13.89 13.11
C SER A 463 -5.82 -12.56 13.44
N ALA A 464 -5.08 -11.44 13.41
CA ALA A 464 -5.47 -10.19 14.06
C ALA A 464 -5.00 -8.94 13.29
N GLY A 465 -5.73 -7.84 13.47
CA GLY A 465 -5.44 -6.56 12.83
C GLY A 465 -6.14 -5.38 13.48
N ILE A 466 -5.83 -4.18 12.99
CA ILE A 466 -6.38 -2.90 13.43
C ILE A 466 -6.92 -2.10 12.23
N PRO A 467 -7.87 -1.17 12.43
CA PRO A 467 -8.27 -0.24 11.37
C PRO A 467 -7.05 0.56 10.86
N THR A 468 -6.97 0.82 9.56
CA THR A 468 -5.80 1.48 8.95
C THR A 468 -5.54 2.87 9.53
N TRP A 469 -6.61 3.63 9.85
CA TRP A 469 -6.50 4.93 10.52
C TRP A 469 -5.97 4.86 11.98
N ALA A 470 -5.86 3.66 12.56
CA ALA A 470 -5.31 3.44 13.90
C ALA A 470 -3.83 3.02 13.90
N MET A 471 -3.20 2.85 12.73
CA MET A 471 -1.76 2.60 12.63
C MET A 471 -0.96 3.75 13.27
N GLY A 472 0.01 3.42 14.14
CA GLY A 472 0.81 4.43 14.86
C GLY A 472 0.37 4.66 16.31
N ARG A 473 -0.71 4.03 16.75
CA ARG A 473 -1.18 4.09 18.15
C ARG A 473 -0.61 2.94 18.98
N HIS A 474 -0.36 3.20 20.26
CA HIS A 474 -0.13 2.15 21.24
C HIS A 474 -1.45 1.46 21.61
N PHE A 475 -1.38 0.15 21.84
CA PHE A 475 -2.49 -0.64 22.37
C PHE A 475 -2.04 -1.40 23.63
N ASP A 476 -2.94 -1.57 24.58
CA ASP A 476 -2.81 -2.50 25.70
C ASP A 476 -4.04 -3.42 25.70
N LYS A 477 -3.82 -4.74 25.78
CA LYS A 477 -4.88 -5.77 25.79
C LYS A 477 -5.89 -5.58 24.64
N GLY A 478 -5.39 -5.12 23.50
CA GLY A 478 -6.18 -4.86 22.30
C GLY A 478 -7.07 -3.61 22.32
N ARG A 479 -6.86 -2.65 23.22
CA ARG A 479 -7.53 -1.32 23.23
C ARG A 479 -6.54 -0.18 23.04
N THR A 480 -6.99 0.90 22.40
CA THR A 480 -6.18 2.12 22.20
C THR A 480 -5.74 2.70 23.54
N VAL A 481 -4.44 2.96 23.68
CA VAL A 481 -3.89 3.74 24.80
C VAL A 481 -3.98 5.22 24.44
N TRP A 482 -4.71 5.98 25.25
CA TRP A 482 -4.85 7.43 25.13
C TRP A 482 -3.67 8.13 25.78
N ARG A 483 -3.23 9.25 25.20
CA ARG A 483 -2.17 10.11 25.78
C ARG A 483 -2.77 11.06 26.81
N ASP A 484 -1.92 11.69 27.62
CA ASP A 484 -2.33 12.57 28.74
C ASP A 484 -3.20 13.76 28.32
N ASN A 485 -3.14 14.17 27.05
CA ASN A 485 -4.00 15.20 26.47
C ASN A 485 -5.39 14.70 26.02
N GLY A 486 -5.74 13.44 26.28
CA GLY A 486 -7.00 12.82 25.90
C GLY A 486 -7.11 12.43 24.42
N LEU A 487 -6.00 12.46 23.65
CA LEU A 487 -6.00 12.19 22.21
C LEU A 487 -5.13 10.97 21.85
N ALA A 488 -5.62 10.15 20.92
CA ALA A 488 -4.81 9.13 20.27
C ALA A 488 -3.80 9.76 19.28
N LEU A 489 -2.97 8.94 18.65
CA LEU A 489 -2.09 9.38 17.56
C LEU A 489 -2.80 9.28 16.19
N PRO A 490 -2.45 10.15 15.22
CA PRO A 490 -2.96 10.07 13.85
C PRO A 490 -2.39 8.86 13.11
N GLU A 491 -2.97 8.55 11.95
CA GLU A 491 -2.49 7.48 11.07
C GLU A 491 -1.03 7.68 10.62
N VAL A 492 -0.21 6.62 10.71
CA VAL A 492 1.14 6.56 10.10
C VAL A 492 1.10 7.01 8.64
N ARG A 493 1.71 8.16 8.36
CA ARG A 493 1.69 8.80 7.06
C ARG A 493 2.40 7.95 5.98
N VAL A 494 1.87 8.03 4.76
CA VAL A 494 2.34 7.31 3.57
C VAL A 494 3.85 7.41 3.30
N PRO A 495 4.58 8.52 3.55
CA PRO A 495 6.03 8.57 3.35
C PRO A 495 6.79 7.47 4.12
N LEU A 496 6.42 7.19 5.38
CA LEU A 496 7.05 6.11 6.16
C LEU A 496 6.70 4.74 5.57
N LEU A 497 5.45 4.54 5.16
CA LEU A 497 4.99 3.30 4.53
C LEU A 497 5.69 3.06 3.18
N MET A 498 5.90 4.09 2.36
CA MET A 498 6.66 4.00 1.12
C MET A 498 8.13 3.63 1.35
N GLY A 499 8.71 4.11 2.47
CA GLY A 499 10.02 3.68 2.96
C GLY A 499 10.04 2.21 3.35
N ILE A 500 9.11 1.78 4.21
CA ILE A 500 8.94 0.38 4.66
C ILE A 500 8.77 -0.56 3.48
N TRP A 501 7.78 -0.30 2.61
CA TRP A 501 7.46 -1.17 1.49
C TRP A 501 8.62 -1.33 0.51
N GLY A 502 9.52 -0.34 0.43
CA GLY A 502 10.70 -0.36 -0.43
C GLY A 502 12.03 -0.48 0.32
N SER A 503 12.03 -0.92 1.58
CA SER A 503 13.20 -0.78 2.47
C SER A 503 14.47 -1.44 1.94
N ALA A 504 14.35 -2.53 1.16
CA ALA A 504 15.47 -3.21 0.50
C ALA A 504 16.39 -2.28 -0.31
N PHE A 505 15.87 -1.16 -0.81
CA PHE A 505 16.63 -0.17 -1.56
C PHE A 505 17.41 0.84 -0.71
N CYS A 506 17.30 0.82 0.62
CA CYS A 506 18.07 1.70 1.49
C CYS A 506 19.59 1.44 1.42
N ALA A 507 20.01 0.21 1.07
CA ALA A 507 21.41 -0.09 0.78
C ALA A 507 21.94 0.67 -0.45
N THR A 508 21.09 0.99 -1.44
CA THR A 508 21.44 1.89 -2.55
C THR A 508 21.64 3.33 -2.07
N LEU A 509 20.84 3.80 -1.11
CA LEU A 509 21.01 5.12 -0.50
C LEU A 509 22.32 5.19 0.31
N SER A 510 22.67 4.10 0.99
CA SER A 510 23.99 3.91 1.63
C SER A 510 25.13 3.94 0.61
N HIS A 511 25.01 3.26 -0.55
CA HIS A 511 26.02 3.30 -1.61
C HIS A 511 26.17 4.71 -2.21
N TYR A 512 25.07 5.36 -2.57
CA TYR A 512 25.09 6.74 -3.07
C TYR A 512 25.71 7.72 -2.06
N TYR A 513 25.43 7.54 -0.76
CA TYR A 513 26.10 8.31 0.29
C TYR A 513 27.60 7.99 0.35
N LYS A 514 28.01 6.71 0.26
CA LYS A 514 29.41 6.27 0.23
C LYS A 514 30.17 6.82 -1.00
N GLU A 515 29.53 6.96 -2.16
CA GLU A 515 30.07 7.61 -3.36
C GLU A 515 30.34 9.11 -3.13
N ILE A 516 29.37 9.85 -2.60
CA ILE A 516 29.55 11.29 -2.33
C ILE A 516 30.39 11.55 -1.07
N ARG A 517 30.58 10.56 -0.20
CA ARG A 517 31.29 10.65 1.10
C ARG A 517 32.61 11.43 1.06
N PRO A 518 33.49 11.32 0.04
CA PRO A 518 34.72 12.13 -0.02
C PRO A 518 34.45 13.64 -0.16
N LEU A 519 33.38 14.01 -0.87
CA LEU A 519 32.90 15.39 -1.04
C LEU A 519 32.09 15.86 0.18
N MET A 520 31.51 14.95 0.96
CA MET A 520 30.79 15.26 2.19
C MET A 520 31.71 15.36 3.41
N ARG A 521 32.81 14.60 3.46
CA ARG A 521 33.78 14.60 4.58
C ARG A 521 34.63 15.88 4.66
N THR A 522 34.77 16.62 3.57
CA THR A 522 35.38 17.97 3.58
C THR A 522 34.43 19.03 4.14
N LEU A 523 33.16 18.69 4.34
CA LEU A 523 32.14 19.52 4.98
C LEU A 523 32.01 19.09 6.44
N THR A 524 32.44 19.95 7.35
CA THR A 524 32.24 19.74 8.79
C THR A 524 30.75 19.55 9.11
N GLY A 525 30.42 18.73 10.11
CA GLY A 525 29.03 18.56 10.58
C GLY A 525 28.23 17.40 9.97
N PHE A 526 28.71 16.70 8.94
CA PHE A 526 28.06 15.48 8.38
C PHE A 526 28.32 14.19 9.18
N GLY A 527 29.04 14.27 10.31
CA GLY A 527 29.48 13.10 11.08
C GLY A 527 28.36 12.19 11.59
N SER A 528 27.15 12.71 11.79
CA SER A 528 25.99 11.94 12.26
C SER A 528 25.36 11.05 11.17
N LEU A 529 25.31 11.52 9.92
CA LEU A 529 24.97 10.68 8.76
C LEU A 529 26.13 9.73 8.43
N ASP A 530 27.39 10.15 8.64
CA ASP A 530 28.54 9.25 8.52
C ASP A 530 28.46 8.11 9.55
N ALA A 531 28.05 8.41 10.79
CA ALA A 531 27.80 7.44 11.87
C ALA A 531 26.60 6.52 11.54
N MET A 532 25.44 7.07 11.19
CA MET A 532 24.25 6.30 10.80
C MET A 532 24.48 5.33 9.61
N ILE A 533 25.60 5.49 8.88
CA ILE A 533 25.99 4.69 7.71
C ILE A 533 27.33 3.94 7.93
N SER A 534 27.99 4.09 9.09
CA SER A 534 29.31 3.46 9.39
C SER A 534 29.49 2.92 10.80
N GLU A 535 28.82 3.50 11.80
CA GLU A 535 28.70 2.95 13.15
C GLU A 535 27.56 1.92 13.13
N ARG A 536 27.90 0.69 12.77
CA ARG A 536 27.04 -0.48 12.96
C ARG A 536 27.84 -1.55 13.69
N ASP A 537 27.39 -1.94 14.87
CA ASP A 537 28.03 -2.98 15.66
C ASP A 537 28.04 -4.32 14.91
N GLU A 538 29.23 -4.93 14.79
CA GLU A 538 29.46 -6.15 14.02
C GLU A 538 28.60 -7.35 14.46
N ASP A 539 27.93 -7.27 15.61
CA ASP A 539 27.00 -8.27 16.13
C ASP A 539 25.54 -8.09 15.67
N LEU A 540 25.05 -6.86 15.45
CA LEU A 540 23.70 -6.60 14.90
C LEU A 540 23.67 -6.69 13.36
N VAL A 541 24.77 -6.30 12.73
CA VAL A 541 25.09 -6.47 11.29
C VAL A 541 24.90 -7.91 10.79
N LYS A 542 24.96 -8.90 11.71
CA LYS A 542 24.76 -10.33 11.42
C LYS A 542 23.30 -10.74 11.17
N VAL A 543 22.32 -9.86 11.42
CA VAL A 543 20.92 -10.27 11.62
C VAL A 543 19.92 -9.59 10.66
N HIS A 544 20.09 -8.28 10.42
CA HIS A 544 19.27 -7.53 9.46
C HIS A 544 20.16 -6.64 8.58
N PRO A 545 19.99 -6.62 7.24
CA PRO A 545 20.83 -5.78 6.36
C PRO A 545 20.62 -4.27 6.52
N ILE A 546 19.41 -3.88 6.95
CA ILE A 546 18.90 -2.51 6.97
C ILE A 546 18.06 -2.41 8.24
N ASP A 547 18.23 -1.34 9.02
CA ASP A 547 17.49 -1.15 10.27
C ASP A 547 16.00 -1.08 9.95
N PRO A 548 15.18 -2.04 10.43
CA PRO A 548 13.77 -2.12 10.08
C PRO A 548 13.01 -0.97 10.73
N ALA A 549 12.02 -0.41 10.03
CA ALA A 549 11.31 0.75 10.56
C ALA A 549 10.25 0.31 11.59
N SER A 550 10.34 0.91 12.78
CA SER A 550 9.47 0.66 13.92
C SER A 550 8.09 1.31 13.77
N ILE A 551 7.02 0.52 13.96
CA ILE A 551 5.62 0.95 14.13
C ILE A 551 5.08 0.27 15.42
N PRO A 552 4.27 0.94 16.27
CA PRO A 552 3.73 0.35 17.49
C PRO A 552 3.07 -1.02 17.32
N ASN A 553 3.39 -1.93 18.23
CA ASN A 553 2.84 -3.28 18.26
C ASN A 553 1.44 -3.28 18.89
N PHE A 554 0.44 -3.79 18.16
CA PHE A 554 -0.93 -3.91 18.66
C PHE A 554 -1.21 -5.22 19.44
N ALA A 555 -0.29 -6.19 19.42
CA ALA A 555 -0.43 -7.50 20.07
C ALA A 555 -0.13 -7.49 21.59
N LEU A 556 0.33 -6.36 22.13
CA LEU A 556 0.71 -6.24 23.53
C LEU A 556 -0.47 -6.55 24.47
N GLY A 557 -0.23 -7.46 25.42
CA GLY A 557 -1.24 -7.93 26.36
C GLY A 557 -2.30 -8.87 25.78
N LEU A 558 -2.15 -9.36 24.54
CA LEU A 558 -3.11 -10.27 23.87
C LEU A 558 -2.69 -11.76 23.87
N ARG A 559 -1.70 -12.17 24.66
CA ARG A 559 -1.18 -13.56 24.70
C ARG A 559 -2.26 -14.63 24.82
N GLU A 560 -3.21 -14.45 25.72
CA GLU A 560 -4.30 -15.41 25.98
C GLU A 560 -5.43 -15.36 24.91
N LEU A 561 -5.31 -14.50 23.90
CA LEU A 561 -6.35 -14.23 22.89
C LEU A 561 -5.87 -14.40 21.44
N LEU A 562 -4.55 -14.33 21.17
CA LEU A 562 -3.98 -14.65 19.86
C LEU A 562 -3.75 -16.17 19.71
N PRO A 563 -3.55 -16.69 18.47
CA PRO A 563 -3.22 -18.10 18.26
C PRO A 563 -1.96 -18.54 19.04
N PRO A 564 -1.91 -19.76 19.59
CA PRO A 564 -0.73 -20.29 20.30
C PRO A 564 0.47 -20.58 19.37
N THR A 565 0.33 -20.29 18.07
CA THR A 565 1.40 -20.31 17.06
C THR A 565 2.08 -18.96 16.87
N CYS A 566 1.68 -17.92 17.61
CA CYS A 566 2.38 -16.63 17.60
C CYS A 566 3.74 -16.75 18.30
N PRO A 567 4.82 -16.17 17.74
CA PRO A 567 6.12 -16.17 18.41
C PRO A 567 6.08 -15.32 19.68
N GLU A 568 6.77 -15.77 20.73
CA GLU A 568 6.76 -15.14 22.05
C GLU A 568 7.18 -13.65 22.01
N SER A 569 8.13 -13.32 21.13
CA SER A 569 8.64 -11.97 20.92
C SER A 569 7.55 -10.94 20.57
N ILE A 570 6.41 -11.38 20.00
CA ILE A 570 5.29 -10.51 19.65
C ILE A 570 4.54 -9.97 20.88
N PHE A 571 4.72 -10.58 22.05
CA PHE A 571 4.10 -10.14 23.31
C PHE A 571 5.01 -9.21 24.14
N GLU A 572 6.32 -9.18 23.82
CA GLU A 572 7.33 -8.39 24.52
C GLU A 572 7.78 -7.13 23.74
N GLN A 573 7.88 -7.21 22.40
CA GLN A 573 8.36 -6.11 21.57
C GLN A 573 7.37 -4.94 21.52
N LYS A 574 7.77 -3.75 21.99
CA LYS A 574 6.92 -2.53 21.96
C LYS A 574 6.50 -2.10 20.54
N ASN A 575 7.34 -2.36 19.56
CA ASN A 575 7.18 -1.95 18.16
C ASN A 575 7.38 -3.17 17.24
N PHE A 576 6.54 -3.30 16.21
CA PHE A 576 6.84 -4.15 15.05
C PHE A 576 7.97 -3.53 14.23
N GLN A 577 8.89 -4.38 13.76
CA GLN A 577 10.01 -4.00 12.90
C GLN A 577 9.73 -4.44 11.46
N PHE A 578 9.46 -3.49 10.56
CA PHE A 578 9.02 -3.77 9.18
C PHE A 578 10.08 -3.57 8.10
N MET A 579 10.00 -4.43 7.07
CA MET A 579 10.86 -4.47 5.89
C MET A 579 10.05 -4.75 4.60
N ASP A 580 10.68 -4.51 3.45
CA ASP A 580 10.17 -4.82 2.10
C ASP A 580 9.82 -6.31 1.98
N ALA A 581 8.58 -6.60 1.60
CA ALA A 581 8.10 -7.97 1.40
C ALA A 581 8.87 -8.75 0.32
N GLY A 582 9.56 -8.05 -0.59
CA GLY A 582 10.47 -8.63 -1.57
C GLY A 582 11.67 -9.37 -0.97
N MET A 583 11.98 -9.16 0.31
CA MET A 583 12.97 -9.96 1.06
C MET A 583 12.48 -11.39 1.38
N SER A 584 11.18 -11.66 1.23
CA SER A 584 10.54 -12.96 1.48
C SER A 584 9.98 -13.60 0.21
N ASN A 585 9.21 -12.85 -0.59
CA ASN A 585 8.75 -13.25 -1.91
C ASN A 585 8.48 -11.99 -2.75
N ASN A 586 9.07 -11.89 -3.93
CA ASN A 586 8.91 -10.72 -4.78
C ASN A 586 7.51 -10.60 -5.44
N LEU A 587 6.63 -11.59 -5.30
CA LEU A 587 5.21 -11.53 -5.66
C LEU A 587 4.30 -11.61 -4.40
N PRO A 588 3.32 -10.70 -4.22
CA PRO A 588 2.41 -10.70 -3.06
C PRO A 588 1.27 -11.70 -3.26
N ILE A 589 1.60 -12.99 -3.26
CA ILE A 589 0.62 -14.07 -3.51
C ILE A 589 -0.18 -14.38 -2.24
N TYR A 590 0.47 -14.45 -1.08
CA TYR A 590 -0.17 -14.86 0.19
C TYR A 590 -1.41 -14.03 0.57
N PRO A 591 -1.40 -12.68 0.50
CA PRO A 591 -2.59 -11.87 0.79
C PRO A 591 -3.77 -12.19 -0.15
N LEU A 592 -3.50 -12.52 -1.40
CA LEU A 592 -4.53 -12.84 -2.40
C LEU A 592 -5.12 -14.24 -2.20
N LEU A 593 -4.44 -15.11 -1.44
CA LEU A 593 -4.93 -16.42 -1.02
C LEU A 593 -5.60 -16.42 0.37
N ARG A 594 -5.70 -15.26 1.05
CA ARG A 594 -6.38 -15.11 2.35
C ARG A 594 -7.81 -15.71 2.29
N PRO A 595 -8.20 -16.61 3.21
CA PRO A 595 -9.54 -17.19 3.26
C PRO A 595 -10.65 -16.13 3.22
N GLY A 596 -11.68 -16.35 2.40
CA GLY A 596 -12.77 -15.41 2.20
C GLY A 596 -12.51 -14.33 1.14
N ARG A 597 -11.32 -14.23 0.52
CA ARG A 597 -11.13 -13.45 -0.72
C ARG A 597 -11.57 -14.22 -1.96
N ASP A 598 -11.51 -15.56 -1.91
CA ASP A 598 -12.09 -16.50 -2.88
C ASP A 598 -11.65 -16.27 -4.34
N VAL A 599 -10.37 -15.95 -4.56
CA VAL A 599 -9.81 -15.61 -5.88
C VAL A 599 -9.86 -16.81 -6.83
N ASP A 600 -10.62 -16.69 -7.92
CA ASP A 600 -10.66 -17.70 -8.99
C ASP A 600 -9.48 -17.55 -9.97
N ILE A 601 -9.03 -16.30 -10.20
CA ILE A 601 -8.00 -15.96 -11.19
C ILE A 601 -6.99 -14.99 -10.59
N LEU A 602 -5.73 -15.40 -10.56
CA LEU A 602 -4.58 -14.56 -10.22
C LEU A 602 -3.85 -14.14 -11.50
N VAL A 603 -3.73 -12.83 -11.74
CA VAL A 603 -2.96 -12.28 -12.86
C VAL A 603 -1.71 -11.58 -12.35
N ALA A 604 -0.57 -12.25 -12.44
CA ALA A 604 0.71 -11.80 -11.92
C ALA A 604 1.56 -11.11 -13.00
N PHE A 605 2.04 -9.90 -12.72
CA PHE A 605 2.97 -9.15 -13.54
C PHE A 605 4.33 -9.08 -12.85
N ASP A 606 5.31 -9.78 -13.41
CA ASP A 606 6.65 -9.90 -12.82
C ASP A 606 7.66 -9.04 -13.56
N ALA A 607 8.15 -8.04 -12.85
CA ALA A 607 9.20 -7.11 -13.26
C ALA A 607 10.40 -7.14 -12.28
N SER A 608 10.68 -8.30 -11.68
CA SER A 608 11.98 -8.61 -11.07
C SER A 608 13.13 -8.49 -12.09
N ALA A 609 14.39 -8.64 -11.66
CA ALA A 609 15.47 -8.94 -12.60
C ALA A 609 15.46 -10.45 -12.95
N ASP A 610 15.07 -11.23 -11.94
CA ASP A 610 15.24 -12.67 -11.80
C ASP A 610 14.08 -13.50 -12.41
N VAL A 611 13.34 -12.90 -13.35
CA VAL A 611 12.14 -13.41 -14.07
C VAL A 611 12.34 -14.78 -14.76
N ARG A 612 13.58 -15.29 -14.80
CA ARG A 612 13.98 -16.58 -15.40
C ARG A 612 14.93 -17.41 -14.52
N THR A 613 15.29 -16.91 -13.34
CA THR A 613 16.13 -17.58 -12.35
C THR A 613 15.25 -18.00 -11.16
N ASP A 614 14.61 -17.04 -10.51
CA ASP A 614 13.91 -17.26 -9.23
C ASP A 614 12.41 -17.52 -9.46
N ASN A 615 11.96 -18.75 -9.22
CA ASN A 615 10.56 -19.14 -9.43
C ASN A 615 9.68 -18.70 -8.24
N TRP A 616 9.33 -17.41 -8.20
CA TRP A 616 8.46 -16.78 -7.19
C TRP A 616 7.07 -17.42 -7.05
N LEU A 617 6.59 -18.14 -8.07
CA LEU A 617 5.33 -18.89 -8.02
C LEU A 617 5.46 -20.18 -7.20
N LYS A 618 6.57 -20.91 -7.36
CA LYS A 618 6.86 -22.13 -6.58
C LYS A 618 7.01 -21.86 -5.09
N VAL A 619 7.49 -20.68 -4.71
CA VAL A 619 7.55 -20.23 -3.30
C VAL A 619 6.15 -20.21 -2.67
N ALA A 620 5.09 -19.95 -3.43
CA ALA A 620 3.71 -20.03 -2.95
C ALA A 620 3.17 -21.47 -2.75
N ASP A 621 3.80 -22.49 -3.33
CA ASP A 621 3.40 -23.89 -3.11
C ASP A 621 3.54 -24.30 -1.63
N GLY A 622 4.63 -23.88 -0.98
CA GLY A 622 4.90 -24.20 0.42
C GLY A 622 3.80 -23.65 1.33
N TYR A 623 3.48 -22.37 1.16
CA TYR A 623 2.37 -21.70 1.85
C TYR A 623 1.02 -22.33 1.54
N ALA A 624 0.71 -22.60 0.27
CA ALA A 624 -0.54 -23.21 -0.14
C ALA A 624 -0.74 -24.60 0.48
N ARG A 625 0.33 -25.41 0.61
CA ARG A 625 0.32 -26.68 1.36
C ARG A 625 0.13 -26.43 2.87
N GLN A 626 0.94 -25.56 3.47
CA GLN A 626 0.92 -25.26 4.92
C GLN A 626 -0.43 -24.73 5.41
N ARG A 627 -1.12 -23.93 4.58
CA ARG A 627 -2.45 -23.35 4.87
C ARG A 627 -3.62 -24.16 4.29
N GLY A 628 -3.37 -25.32 3.68
CA GLY A 628 -4.42 -26.22 3.16
C GLY A 628 -5.24 -25.65 1.98
N ILE A 629 -4.66 -24.77 1.17
CA ILE A 629 -5.34 -23.98 0.14
C ILE A 629 -5.62 -24.84 -1.09
N LYS A 630 -6.83 -25.41 -1.13
CA LYS A 630 -7.29 -26.28 -2.22
C LYS A 630 -7.35 -25.52 -3.54
N GLY A 631 -6.87 -26.15 -4.62
CA GLY A 631 -6.95 -25.60 -5.96
C GLY A 631 -5.82 -24.66 -6.39
N TRP A 632 -4.76 -24.46 -5.59
CA TRP A 632 -3.54 -23.81 -6.08
C TRP A 632 -2.81 -24.71 -7.11
N PRO A 633 -2.23 -24.17 -8.20
CA PRO A 633 -1.37 -24.93 -9.12
C PRO A 633 -0.02 -25.27 -8.48
N VAL A 634 0.01 -26.34 -7.67
CA VAL A 634 1.24 -26.88 -7.08
C VAL A 634 2.22 -27.27 -8.19
N GLY A 635 3.44 -26.72 -8.14
CA GLY A 635 4.46 -26.85 -9.17
C GLY A 635 4.40 -25.76 -10.24
N ALA A 636 3.81 -24.59 -9.96
CA ALA A 636 3.73 -23.47 -10.89
C ALA A 636 5.11 -22.86 -11.25
N GLY A 637 5.18 -22.24 -12.43
CA GLY A 637 6.41 -21.65 -12.96
C GLY A 637 7.20 -22.59 -13.85
N TRP A 638 8.53 -22.53 -13.78
CA TRP A 638 9.46 -23.30 -14.61
C TRP A 638 10.23 -24.35 -13.79
N PRO A 639 10.66 -25.47 -14.42
CA PRO A 639 11.44 -26.49 -13.74
C PRO A 639 12.81 -25.95 -13.27
N PRO A 640 13.33 -26.42 -12.13
CA PRO A 640 14.70 -26.14 -11.66
C PRO A 640 15.78 -26.74 -12.57
N ASP A 641 17.05 -26.39 -12.34
CA ASP A 641 18.20 -27.07 -12.96
C ASP A 641 18.56 -28.34 -12.17
N ASP A 642 17.74 -29.40 -12.29
CA ASP A 642 17.95 -30.71 -11.66
C ASP A 642 18.04 -30.70 -10.10
N GLU A 643 17.57 -29.63 -9.44
CA GLU A 643 17.66 -29.40 -7.99
C GLU A 643 16.69 -30.24 -7.13
N THR A 644 17.20 -30.83 -6.05
CA THR A 644 16.43 -31.61 -5.07
C THR A 644 15.58 -30.75 -4.13
N MET A 645 14.61 -31.36 -3.43
CA MET A 645 13.81 -30.66 -2.40
C MET A 645 14.67 -30.04 -1.29
N GLU A 646 15.82 -30.65 -0.95
CA GLU A 646 16.74 -30.14 0.06
C GLU A 646 17.55 -28.93 -0.45
N GLU A 647 17.94 -28.95 -1.73
CA GLU A 647 18.55 -27.79 -2.40
C GLU A 647 17.55 -26.64 -2.55
N LEU A 648 16.27 -26.93 -2.85
CA LEU A 648 15.20 -25.93 -2.90
C LEU A 648 14.87 -25.31 -1.53
N GLN A 649 14.95 -26.08 -0.44
CA GLN A 649 14.88 -25.52 0.90
C GLN A 649 16.10 -24.63 1.19
N GLN A 650 17.29 -25.07 0.79
CA GLN A 650 18.50 -24.23 0.85
C GLN A 650 18.41 -22.99 -0.05
N ASP A 651 17.68 -23.02 -1.17
CA ASP A 651 17.52 -21.88 -2.07
C ASP A 651 16.44 -20.90 -1.60
N LEU A 652 15.45 -21.35 -0.84
CA LEU A 652 14.64 -20.47 0.01
C LEU A 652 15.52 -19.79 1.08
N ASP A 653 16.39 -20.55 1.75
CA ASP A 653 17.38 -20.00 2.71
C ASP A 653 18.42 -19.06 2.05
N LYS A 654 18.77 -19.27 0.77
CA LYS A 654 19.70 -18.43 -0.01
C LYS A 654 19.01 -17.23 -0.64
N ALA A 655 17.71 -17.28 -0.97
CA ALA A 655 16.94 -16.13 -1.44
C ALA A 655 16.76 -15.11 -0.30
N GLN A 656 16.44 -15.59 0.91
CA GLN A 656 16.40 -14.77 2.11
C GLN A 656 17.78 -14.15 2.42
N ALA A 657 17.80 -12.87 2.79
CA ALA A 657 19.03 -12.14 3.11
C ALA A 657 19.33 -12.20 4.61
N LYS A 658 20.17 -13.15 5.04
CA LYS A 658 20.36 -13.49 6.47
C LYS A 658 21.40 -12.65 7.22
N SER A 659 22.12 -11.74 6.58
CA SER A 659 23.00 -10.74 7.23
C SER A 659 23.36 -9.58 6.30
N GLU A 660 23.86 -8.45 6.82
CA GLU A 660 24.28 -7.30 5.99
C GLU A 660 25.42 -7.65 5.05
N GLN A 661 26.48 -8.33 5.50
CA GLN A 661 27.58 -8.74 4.61
C GLN A 661 27.12 -9.69 3.51
N GLN A 662 26.15 -10.56 3.79
CA GLN A 662 25.58 -11.45 2.77
C GLN A 662 24.59 -10.71 1.85
N ALA A 663 23.87 -9.70 2.32
CA ALA A 663 23.03 -8.85 1.50
C ALA A 663 23.86 -7.94 0.59
N GLN A 664 24.89 -7.29 1.13
CA GLN A 664 25.84 -6.47 0.37
C GLN A 664 26.58 -7.32 -0.65
N SER A 665 27.09 -8.51 -0.29
CA SER A 665 27.73 -9.39 -1.27
C SER A 665 26.74 -10.02 -2.26
N LYS A 666 25.45 -10.19 -1.91
CA LYS A 666 24.38 -10.50 -2.89
C LYS A 666 24.03 -9.33 -3.79
N MET A 667 24.12 -8.08 -3.32
CA MET A 667 23.90 -6.88 -4.13
C MET A 667 25.04 -6.65 -5.11
N GLU A 668 26.28 -6.74 -4.63
CA GLU A 668 27.50 -6.70 -5.45
C GLU A 668 27.50 -7.88 -6.42
N ALA A 669 27.29 -9.11 -5.97
CA ALA A 669 27.18 -10.27 -6.85
C ALA A 669 25.93 -10.23 -7.77
N ALA A 670 24.87 -9.46 -7.46
CA ALA A 670 23.77 -9.24 -8.39
C ALA A 670 24.15 -8.23 -9.48
N GLN A 671 24.83 -7.13 -9.12
CA GLN A 671 25.35 -6.15 -10.09
C GLN A 671 26.45 -6.77 -10.98
N ASP A 672 27.29 -7.65 -10.41
CA ASP A 672 28.29 -8.42 -11.14
C ASP A 672 27.67 -9.56 -11.96
N LYS A 673 26.64 -10.28 -11.47
CA LYS A 673 25.89 -11.27 -12.28
C LYS A 673 25.17 -10.60 -13.45
N ASP A 674 24.50 -9.47 -13.24
CA ASP A 674 23.89 -8.65 -14.29
C ASP A 674 24.94 -8.15 -15.32
N THR A 675 26.23 -8.18 -14.95
CA THR A 675 27.37 -7.87 -15.81
C THR A 675 28.04 -9.12 -16.44
N GLU A 676 28.03 -10.27 -15.77
CA GLU A 676 28.61 -11.54 -16.22
C GLU A 676 27.66 -12.36 -17.11
N GLU A 677 26.36 -12.40 -16.79
CA GLU A 677 25.35 -13.13 -17.56
C GLU A 677 25.19 -12.59 -18.99
N LYS A 678 25.56 -11.31 -19.20
CA LYS A 678 25.76 -10.69 -20.53
C LYS A 678 26.73 -11.48 -21.44
N LYS A 679 27.42 -12.53 -20.94
CA LYS A 679 28.37 -13.38 -21.70
C LYS A 679 27.99 -14.87 -21.82
N LYS A 680 26.91 -15.39 -21.20
CA LYS A 680 26.61 -16.85 -21.20
C LYS A 680 25.13 -17.17 -21.45
N SER A 681 24.78 -17.43 -22.72
CA SER A 681 23.48 -18.00 -23.09
C SER A 681 23.55 -19.52 -23.32
N LYS A 682 23.06 -20.31 -22.35
CA LYS A 682 22.58 -21.68 -22.60
C LYS A 682 21.06 -21.68 -22.74
N LYS A 683 20.52 -22.57 -23.57
CA LYS A 683 19.06 -22.73 -23.72
C LYS A 683 18.47 -23.46 -22.51
N LYS A 684 17.65 -22.76 -21.73
CA LYS A 684 16.61 -23.36 -20.87
C LYS A 684 15.26 -23.35 -21.61
N ILE A 685 14.24 -23.98 -21.02
CA ILE A 685 12.86 -23.94 -21.54
C ILE A 685 12.34 -22.50 -21.52
N ASP A 686 11.73 -22.07 -22.63
CA ASP A 686 11.53 -20.65 -22.92
C ASP A 686 10.14 -20.17 -22.46
N LEU A 687 10.07 -19.47 -21.32
CA LEU A 687 8.85 -18.82 -20.85
C LEU A 687 8.29 -17.86 -21.91
N GLY A 688 7.02 -18.00 -22.24
CA GLY A 688 6.30 -17.08 -23.12
C GLY A 688 5.98 -15.76 -22.43
N TYR A 689 5.51 -14.77 -23.20
CA TYR A 689 5.10 -13.46 -22.67
C TYR A 689 3.82 -13.52 -21.79
N CYS A 690 3.06 -14.61 -21.88
CA CYS A 690 1.91 -14.91 -21.02
C CYS A 690 1.83 -16.43 -20.86
N ASN A 691 1.91 -16.89 -19.61
CA ASN A 691 1.91 -18.30 -19.21
C ASN A 691 0.69 -18.56 -18.32
N VAL A 692 0.09 -19.75 -18.39
CA VAL A 692 -1.14 -20.07 -17.66
C VAL A 692 -0.98 -21.44 -17.00
N TRP A 693 -1.31 -21.52 -15.72
CA TRP A 693 -1.41 -22.76 -14.94
C TRP A 693 -2.77 -22.82 -14.23
N VAL A 694 -3.25 -24.02 -13.94
CA VAL A 694 -4.50 -24.23 -13.18
C VAL A 694 -4.30 -25.34 -12.15
N GLY A 695 -4.73 -25.07 -10.91
CA GLY A 695 -4.64 -26.07 -9.84
C GLY A 695 -5.80 -27.05 -9.83
N THR A 696 -5.72 -28.04 -8.94
CA THR A 696 -6.75 -29.08 -8.78
C THR A 696 -7.36 -29.04 -7.38
N THR A 697 -8.68 -29.13 -7.27
CA THR A 697 -9.41 -29.16 -5.98
C THR A 697 -9.64 -30.58 -5.44
N GLU A 698 -9.21 -31.60 -6.18
CA GLU A 698 -9.25 -33.02 -5.77
C GLU A 698 -8.32 -33.28 -4.57
N GLU A 699 -8.85 -34.00 -3.57
CA GLU A 699 -8.07 -34.47 -2.42
C GLU A 699 -7.25 -35.70 -2.83
N ARG A 700 -5.92 -35.59 -2.76
CA ARG A 700 -4.99 -36.65 -3.14
C ARG A 700 -4.75 -37.59 -1.96
N VAL A 701 -4.71 -38.90 -2.21
CA VAL A 701 -4.66 -39.98 -1.21
C VAL A 701 -3.40 -40.83 -1.38
N SER A 702 -2.26 -40.21 -1.72
CA SER A 702 -1.03 -40.88 -2.14
C SER A 702 0.21 -40.21 -1.58
N ASP A 703 1.08 -40.97 -0.92
CA ASP A 703 2.34 -40.51 -0.30
C ASP A 703 3.48 -40.20 -1.31
N THR A 704 3.17 -40.16 -2.60
CA THR A 704 4.12 -39.86 -3.69
C THR A 704 4.17 -38.37 -4.00
N GLU A 705 5.34 -37.87 -4.42
CA GLU A 705 5.49 -36.48 -4.87
C GLU A 705 4.46 -36.10 -5.96
N PRO A 706 3.93 -34.86 -5.93
CA PRO A 706 2.95 -34.44 -6.90
C PRO A 706 3.58 -34.28 -8.29
N PRO A 707 2.93 -34.72 -9.38
CA PRO A 707 3.38 -34.40 -10.73
C PRO A 707 3.42 -32.87 -10.92
N GLU A 708 4.44 -32.39 -11.63
CA GLU A 708 4.66 -30.97 -11.92
C GLU A 708 3.46 -30.32 -12.60
N SER A 709 3.25 -29.01 -12.38
CA SER A 709 2.13 -28.34 -13.02
C SER A 709 2.39 -28.18 -14.52
N LYS A 710 1.49 -28.73 -15.33
CA LYS A 710 1.51 -28.51 -16.78
C LYS A 710 1.11 -27.06 -17.09
N LEU A 711 1.82 -26.43 -18.02
CA LEU A 711 1.33 -25.22 -18.70
C LEU A 711 0.02 -25.55 -19.42
N VAL A 712 -0.99 -24.72 -19.25
CA VAL A 712 -2.31 -24.89 -19.87
C VAL A 712 -2.23 -24.62 -21.37
N GLU A 713 -2.19 -25.69 -22.17
CA GLU A 713 -2.09 -25.61 -23.62
C GLU A 713 -3.47 -25.40 -24.27
N GLU A 714 -4.51 -26.07 -23.75
CA GLU A 714 -5.86 -26.06 -24.31
C GLU A 714 -6.92 -25.63 -23.28
N ASP A 715 -7.93 -24.88 -23.74
CA ASP A 715 -8.90 -24.21 -22.85
C ASP A 715 -9.80 -25.20 -22.06
N TRP A 716 -9.87 -26.47 -22.44
CA TRP A 716 -10.65 -27.47 -21.71
C TRP A 716 -10.02 -27.87 -20.36
N GLU A 717 -8.71 -27.73 -20.20
CA GLU A 717 -8.00 -27.99 -18.93
C GLU A 717 -8.51 -27.03 -17.82
N LEU A 718 -8.93 -25.82 -18.20
CA LEU A 718 -9.55 -24.82 -17.31
C LEU A 718 -11.00 -25.14 -16.95
N MET A 719 -11.68 -25.96 -17.76
CA MET A 719 -13.13 -26.22 -17.74
C MET A 719 -13.52 -27.45 -16.91
N HIS A 720 -12.56 -28.16 -16.33
CA HIS A 720 -12.81 -29.34 -15.51
C HIS A 720 -13.58 -28.96 -14.24
N PRO A 721 -14.53 -29.78 -13.74
CA PRO A 721 -15.26 -29.48 -12.50
C PRO A 721 -14.35 -29.35 -11.28
N THR A 722 -13.17 -29.94 -11.35
CA THR A 722 -12.14 -30.00 -10.32
C THR A 722 -10.96 -29.04 -10.57
N SER A 723 -11.03 -28.19 -11.60
CA SER A 723 -10.07 -27.11 -11.83
C SER A 723 -10.27 -25.98 -10.81
N GLY A 724 -9.20 -25.63 -10.10
CA GLY A 724 -9.17 -24.63 -9.03
C GLY A 724 -8.77 -23.23 -9.49
N ILE A 725 -7.90 -22.59 -8.70
CA ILE A 725 -7.34 -21.26 -8.97
C ILE A 725 -6.54 -21.33 -10.27
N THR A 726 -6.76 -20.35 -11.14
CA THR A 726 -6.03 -20.19 -12.39
C THR A 726 -5.03 -19.05 -12.26
N VAL A 727 -3.75 -19.34 -12.52
CA VAL A 727 -2.66 -18.35 -12.47
C VAL A 727 -2.27 -17.97 -13.89
N ILE A 728 -2.33 -16.68 -14.21
CA ILE A 728 -1.90 -16.07 -15.47
C ILE A 728 -0.68 -15.21 -15.16
N TYR A 729 0.47 -15.52 -15.77
CA TYR A 729 1.77 -14.94 -15.44
C TYR A 729 2.38 -14.23 -16.65
N PHE A 730 2.63 -12.93 -16.48
CA PHE A 730 3.24 -12.03 -17.46
C PHE A 730 4.67 -11.68 -17.02
N PRO A 731 5.69 -12.44 -17.47
CA PRO A 731 7.08 -12.10 -17.25
C PRO A 731 7.49 -10.87 -18.09
N PHE A 732 8.20 -9.93 -17.48
CA PHE A 732 8.74 -8.75 -18.18
C PHE A 732 10.00 -9.11 -18.98
N LEU A 733 9.79 -9.69 -20.16
CA LEU A 733 10.84 -10.14 -21.09
C LEU A 733 11.18 -9.07 -22.16
N ALA A 734 12.35 -9.18 -22.78
CA ALA A 734 12.67 -8.48 -24.02
C ALA A 734 11.79 -9.00 -25.17
N ASN A 735 11.37 -8.11 -26.10
CA ASN A 735 10.46 -8.47 -27.19
C ASN A 735 10.99 -8.01 -28.55
N SER A 736 10.95 -8.88 -29.55
CA SER A 736 11.46 -8.62 -30.91
C SER A 736 10.73 -7.50 -31.65
N LYS A 737 9.50 -7.15 -31.25
CA LYS A 737 8.74 -6.00 -31.78
C LYS A 737 9.18 -4.65 -31.17
N VAL A 738 9.95 -4.66 -30.08
CA VAL A 738 10.49 -3.46 -29.40
C VAL A 738 12.03 -3.56 -29.29
N PRO A 739 12.75 -3.53 -30.43
CA PRO A 739 14.21 -3.73 -30.45
C PRO A 739 14.97 -2.61 -29.73
N GLY A 740 16.08 -2.96 -29.09
CA GLY A 740 16.91 -2.02 -28.32
C GLY A 740 16.35 -1.68 -26.93
N VAL A 741 15.49 -2.55 -26.39
CA VAL A 741 14.99 -2.54 -25.02
C VAL A 741 14.95 -3.99 -24.51
N ASP A 742 15.72 -4.28 -23.47
CA ASP A 742 15.84 -5.61 -22.85
C ASP A 742 15.98 -5.43 -21.33
N PRO A 743 15.04 -5.93 -20.51
CA PRO A 743 15.06 -5.78 -19.06
C PRO A 743 16.29 -6.35 -18.34
N ARG A 744 17.03 -7.29 -18.97
CA ARG A 744 18.25 -7.88 -18.39
C ARG A 744 19.55 -7.22 -18.88
N THR A 745 19.57 -6.63 -20.08
CA THR A 745 20.83 -6.10 -20.65
C THR A 745 20.86 -4.59 -20.83
N SER A 746 19.73 -3.90 -20.66
CA SER A 746 19.65 -2.44 -20.74
C SER A 746 19.97 -1.83 -19.38
N ASP A 747 21.10 -1.13 -19.24
CA ASP A 747 21.60 -0.68 -17.93
C ASP A 747 20.61 0.25 -17.18
N PHE A 748 19.82 1.05 -17.92
CA PHE A 748 18.75 1.88 -17.35
C PHE A 748 17.53 1.10 -16.83
N MET A 749 17.46 -0.20 -17.09
CA MET A 749 16.44 -1.12 -16.55
C MET A 749 16.97 -1.92 -15.35
N SER A 750 18.21 -1.71 -14.89
CA SER A 750 18.69 -2.31 -13.64
C SER A 750 17.79 -1.92 -12.47
N THR A 751 17.59 -2.85 -11.53
CA THR A 751 16.69 -2.66 -10.38
C THR A 751 17.12 -1.49 -9.50
N TRP A 752 18.42 -1.19 -9.50
CA TRP A 752 19.07 -0.12 -8.75
C TRP A 752 19.01 1.25 -9.44
N ASN A 753 18.48 1.35 -10.67
CA ASN A 753 18.41 2.62 -11.37
C ASN A 753 17.25 3.49 -10.86
N PHE A 754 17.62 4.62 -10.25
CA PHE A 754 16.69 5.62 -9.73
C PHE A 754 16.52 6.87 -10.62
N ILE A 755 16.97 6.84 -11.88
CA ILE A 755 16.84 7.94 -12.86
C ILE A 755 16.29 7.41 -14.19
N TYR A 756 15.17 7.97 -14.66
CA TYR A 756 14.56 7.64 -15.95
C TYR A 756 14.22 8.90 -16.76
N THR A 757 14.78 9.03 -17.96
CA THR A 757 14.35 10.06 -18.92
C THR A 757 12.94 9.76 -19.46
N PRO A 758 12.21 10.75 -20.01
CA PRO A 758 10.89 10.54 -20.62
C PRO A 758 10.90 9.46 -21.72
N GLU A 759 11.99 9.39 -22.49
CA GLU A 759 12.20 8.44 -23.59
C GLU A 759 12.53 7.04 -23.08
N GLN A 760 13.27 6.92 -21.97
CA GLN A 760 13.46 5.65 -21.26
C GLN A 760 12.14 5.12 -20.70
N ILE A 761 11.28 5.99 -20.17
CA ILE A 761 9.91 5.61 -19.75
C ILE A 761 9.09 5.16 -20.96
N ASP A 762 9.14 5.86 -22.10
CA ASP A 762 8.48 5.39 -23.33
C ASP A 762 8.97 4.01 -23.77
N LYS A 763 10.28 3.71 -23.65
CA LYS A 763 10.81 2.37 -23.92
C LYS A 763 10.23 1.29 -23.01
N VAL A 764 10.22 1.51 -21.68
CA VAL A 764 9.63 0.58 -20.70
C VAL A 764 8.14 0.38 -20.96
N VAL A 765 7.41 1.50 -21.14
CA VAL A 765 5.97 1.51 -21.37
C VAL A 765 5.62 0.72 -22.63
N ASN A 766 6.31 0.97 -23.75
CA ASN A 766 6.08 0.25 -24.99
C ASN A 766 6.38 -1.24 -24.85
N LEU A 767 7.49 -1.63 -24.20
CA LEU A 767 7.83 -3.04 -24.02
C LEU A 767 6.77 -3.78 -23.18
N ALA A 768 6.37 -3.23 -22.03
CA ALA A 768 5.35 -3.84 -21.18
C ALA A 768 3.98 -3.95 -21.90
N ARG A 769 3.60 -2.92 -22.66
CA ARG A 769 2.40 -2.90 -23.51
C ARG A 769 2.44 -3.98 -24.59
N THR A 770 3.59 -4.15 -25.25
CA THR A 770 3.77 -5.21 -26.26
C THR A 770 3.69 -6.59 -25.61
N ASN A 771 4.38 -6.85 -24.51
CA ASN A 771 4.33 -8.15 -23.82
C ASN A 771 2.90 -8.51 -23.39
N TYR A 772 2.15 -7.56 -22.83
CA TYR A 772 0.74 -7.80 -22.52
C TYR A 772 -0.09 -8.09 -23.78
N SER A 773 0.18 -7.41 -24.91
CA SER A 773 -0.54 -7.64 -26.17
C SER A 773 -0.30 -9.03 -26.77
N GLU A 774 0.86 -9.68 -26.55
CA GLU A 774 1.08 -11.08 -26.95
C GLU A 774 0.18 -12.06 -26.16
N GLY A 775 -0.19 -11.69 -24.93
CA GLY A 775 -0.97 -12.52 -24.02
C GLY A 775 -2.45 -12.16 -23.89
N ALA A 776 -2.90 -11.06 -24.49
CA ALA A 776 -4.24 -10.50 -24.28
C ALA A 776 -5.35 -11.50 -24.66
N ASP A 777 -5.25 -12.14 -25.83
CA ASP A 777 -6.23 -13.11 -26.31
C ASP A 777 -6.22 -14.41 -25.50
N ARG A 778 -5.04 -14.89 -25.07
CA ARG A 778 -4.92 -16.04 -24.15
C ARG A 778 -5.64 -15.72 -22.84
N THR A 779 -5.38 -14.55 -22.27
CA THR A 779 -5.99 -14.06 -21.03
C THR A 779 -7.51 -13.95 -21.14
N LYS A 780 -8.03 -13.38 -22.24
CA LYS A 780 -9.49 -13.27 -22.48
C LYS A 780 -10.16 -14.64 -22.62
N ARG A 781 -9.51 -15.62 -23.27
CA ARG A 781 -9.98 -17.01 -23.31
C ARG A 781 -9.95 -17.67 -21.93
N THR A 782 -8.88 -17.50 -21.16
CA THR A 782 -8.75 -18.02 -19.80
C THR A 782 -9.85 -17.48 -18.87
N VAL A 783 -10.12 -16.16 -18.89
CA VAL A 783 -11.20 -15.55 -18.10
C VAL A 783 -12.58 -16.07 -18.54
N ARG A 784 -12.82 -16.26 -19.84
CA ARG A 784 -14.06 -16.87 -20.34
C ARG A 784 -14.24 -18.30 -19.84
N ALA A 785 -13.20 -19.14 -19.92
CA ALA A 785 -13.27 -20.53 -19.48
C ALA A 785 -13.58 -20.64 -17.97
N VAL A 786 -12.95 -19.82 -17.12
CA VAL A 786 -13.26 -19.81 -15.68
C VAL A 786 -14.69 -19.35 -15.40
N TYR A 787 -15.21 -18.33 -16.09
CA TYR A 787 -16.61 -17.92 -16.02
C TYR A 787 -17.57 -19.06 -16.46
N GLU A 788 -17.29 -19.73 -17.58
CA GLU A 788 -18.12 -20.84 -18.07
C GLU A 788 -18.07 -22.06 -17.13
N ARG A 789 -16.93 -22.34 -16.49
CA ARG A 789 -16.79 -23.32 -15.40
C ARG A 789 -17.68 -22.96 -14.20
N LYS A 790 -17.58 -21.75 -13.65
CA LYS A 790 -18.43 -21.29 -12.53
C LYS A 790 -19.92 -21.42 -12.87
N LYS A 791 -20.30 -20.97 -14.07
CA LYS A 791 -21.67 -21.06 -14.59
C LYS A 791 -22.19 -22.49 -14.70
N LYS A 792 -21.37 -23.43 -15.20
CA LYS A 792 -21.68 -24.86 -15.27
C LYS A 792 -21.87 -25.46 -13.86
N LEU A 793 -20.97 -25.14 -12.93
CA LEU A 793 -21.04 -25.61 -11.53
C LEU A 793 -22.27 -25.08 -10.79
N ARG A 794 -22.63 -23.80 -10.96
CA ARG A 794 -23.87 -23.25 -10.39
C ARG A 794 -25.10 -23.92 -11.00
N LEU A 795 -25.18 -24.05 -12.32
CA LEU A 795 -26.33 -24.69 -12.99
C LEU A 795 -26.51 -26.16 -12.57
N GLN A 796 -25.42 -26.86 -12.25
CA GLN A 796 -25.47 -28.20 -11.66
C GLN A 796 -26.01 -28.15 -10.22
N ARG A 797 -25.46 -27.30 -9.34
CA ARG A 797 -25.95 -27.10 -7.96
C ARG A 797 -27.44 -26.72 -7.92
N ASP A 798 -27.86 -25.80 -8.79
CA ASP A 798 -29.25 -25.38 -8.98
C ASP A 798 -30.18 -26.55 -9.32
N LYS A 799 -29.71 -27.51 -10.12
CA LYS A 799 -30.44 -28.72 -10.50
C LYS A 799 -30.48 -29.71 -9.34
N ASP A 800 -29.34 -29.97 -8.71
CA ASP A 800 -29.21 -30.93 -7.62
C ASP A 800 -30.02 -30.50 -6.39
N ASP A 801 -30.05 -29.20 -6.06
CA ASP A 801 -30.93 -28.65 -5.03
C ASP A 801 -32.42 -28.74 -5.42
N LYS A 802 -32.77 -28.59 -6.72
CA LYS A 802 -34.16 -28.78 -7.18
C LYS A 802 -34.57 -30.24 -7.04
N GLU A 803 -33.69 -31.18 -7.38
CA GLU A 803 -33.91 -32.61 -7.15
C GLU A 803 -34.00 -32.96 -5.66
N ALA A 804 -33.11 -32.44 -4.81
CA ALA A 804 -33.15 -32.65 -3.37
C ALA A 804 -34.46 -32.13 -2.76
N ARG A 805 -34.88 -30.90 -3.11
CA ARG A 805 -36.17 -30.32 -2.68
C ARG A 805 -37.38 -31.10 -3.22
N TRP A 806 -37.26 -31.74 -4.38
CA TRP A 806 -38.31 -32.61 -4.94
C TRP A 806 -38.39 -33.97 -4.23
N ARG A 807 -37.24 -34.62 -4.00
CA ARG A 807 -37.12 -35.88 -3.22
C ARG A 807 -37.61 -35.69 -1.78
N TRP A 808 -37.32 -34.55 -1.15
CA TRP A 808 -37.86 -34.19 0.17
C TRP A 808 -39.39 -33.95 0.16
N LYS A 809 -39.93 -33.28 -0.86
CA LYS A 809 -41.40 -33.13 -1.02
C LYS A 809 -42.09 -34.48 -1.24
N LEU A 810 -41.45 -35.42 -1.95
CA LEU A 810 -41.91 -36.80 -2.10
C LEU A 810 -41.92 -37.55 -0.77
N SER A 811 -40.85 -37.52 0.01
CA SER A 811 -40.81 -38.20 1.32
C SER A 811 -41.76 -37.59 2.36
N GLN A 812 -42.13 -36.32 2.20
CA GLN A 812 -43.19 -35.65 2.95
C GLN A 812 -44.61 -35.89 2.38
N GLY A 813 -44.77 -36.76 1.38
CA GLY A 813 -46.06 -37.09 0.77
C GLY A 813 -46.76 -35.91 0.08
N ARG A 814 -46.03 -34.86 -0.32
CA ARG A 814 -46.59 -33.62 -0.91
C ARG A 814 -46.27 -33.51 -2.40
N VAL A 815 -47.07 -34.21 -3.22
CA VAL A 815 -46.99 -34.14 -4.69
C VAL A 815 -48.07 -33.20 -5.21
N ARG A 816 -47.69 -32.20 -6.01
CA ARG A 816 -48.60 -31.18 -6.61
C ARG A 816 -49.50 -30.42 -5.63
N GLY A 817 -49.15 -30.38 -4.34
CA GLY A 817 -49.91 -29.67 -3.29
C GLY A 817 -50.91 -30.57 -2.54
N THR A 818 -51.32 -31.69 -3.14
CA THR A 818 -52.14 -32.70 -2.47
C THR A 818 -51.28 -33.56 -1.54
N ARG A 819 -51.86 -33.98 -0.41
CA ARG A 819 -51.23 -34.93 0.52
C ARG A 819 -51.53 -36.35 0.03
N VAL A 820 -50.50 -37.10 -0.36
CA VAL A 820 -50.63 -38.53 -0.68
C VAL A 820 -51.06 -39.25 0.60
N GLY A 821 -52.21 -39.91 0.57
CA GLY A 821 -52.89 -40.46 1.75
C GLY A 821 -53.94 -39.54 2.39
N GLY A 822 -54.18 -38.34 1.86
CA GLY A 822 -55.40 -37.56 2.16
C GLY A 822 -56.57 -38.12 1.35
N SER A 823 -57.33 -39.04 1.93
CA SER A 823 -58.55 -39.60 1.33
C SER A 823 -59.68 -38.58 1.32
N ASP A 824 -60.29 -38.35 0.16
CA ASP A 824 -61.49 -37.53 -0.02
C ASP A 824 -62.76 -38.33 0.35
N GLN A 825 -62.73 -38.93 1.55
CA GLN A 825 -63.77 -39.78 2.12
C GLN A 825 -63.73 -39.67 3.65
N GLY A 826 -64.90 -39.52 4.28
CA GLY A 826 -65.05 -39.72 5.72
C GLY A 826 -65.49 -38.52 6.54
N ASP A 827 -66.53 -37.79 6.13
CA ASP A 827 -67.51 -37.36 7.13
C ASP A 827 -68.96 -37.62 6.67
N GLN A 828 -69.54 -38.65 7.27
CA GLN A 828 -70.97 -38.90 7.35
C GLN A 828 -71.30 -39.44 8.75
N PHE A 829 -70.71 -38.87 9.83
CA PHE A 829 -71.22 -39.01 11.20
C PHE A 829 -70.52 -38.03 12.17
N SER A 830 -70.88 -36.75 12.09
CA SER A 830 -70.69 -35.71 13.13
C SER A 830 -71.70 -34.57 12.92
#